data_AF-A0A7K8RQZ6-F1
#
_entry.id   AF-A0A7K8RQZ6-F1
#
_cell.length_a   1.000
_cell.length_b   1.000
_cell.length_c   1.000
_cell.angle_alpha   90.00
_cell.angle_beta   90.00
_cell.angle_gamma   90.00
#
_symmetry.space_group_name_H-M   'P 1'
#
loop_
_entity.id
_entity.type
_entity.pdbx_description
1 polymer ?
#
loop_
_entity_poly.entity_id
_entity_poly.type
_entity_poly.pdbx_seq_one_letter_code
_entity_poly.pdbx_strand_id
1 'polypeptide(L)'
;GLGASGHREEDFRFCGDRNQTQESSAILEHGPAAISIENTAQALIIKRPFLPSRRNSYYKYRLPPTLGRYRFCIFWFESNRSLQLVYGKQSIPLGGDTSSSIPWGQESQKTERTRADIFNVSYIIKGGKNTSLDAKDEYFFPASAESMPVWEQDVEEQLSALDSLIAQPLAAAPGAREQQRLRRKLGELERMLAKVELEGQNQTFGEATVHATVLRVQPSRAPQPLTFAPLRQESGEVQGFTVDLPRSLFMMVKEREEVVEHRVLVMDINRQTMFQDENSSHVLGDKVVSISLVDTVVANLSEPVVLTFFHGQLPRNVTPLCVFWQEDASGSSGSWDSSGCATVTGSSQTECRCNHLTYFAVLMVSSPDITSVHSNYLSIISYVGCLISALASICTIFFLYFRSKQRDQITSMHIHMNLLAAIFLLDITFLISEHLAASSSEAVCRAGGLFLHFSLLSCLTWMGIEGYNLYRLVIEVFNAYHDHFLLKLCLVGWGLPLFCVMAILLARWTNYGPVSIPIYESIDGRPTNATICWITSPLVHNTVNLGFFSLVFLFNSVMLGAMVREILRQNKKGHKLKHVLALFGLSILLGIPWALIFFSFTSGVFCLVSLYIFTIINSLQGFLIFLWYWTMVLQASKASDSQSSSDSAKLQPSSS
;
A
#
# COMPACT_ATOMS: atom_id res chain seq x y z
N GLY A 1 57.13 -46.38 4.53
CA GLY A 1 56.44 -45.58 5.55
C GLY A 1 56.80 -44.13 5.36
N LEU A 2 55.82 -43.30 5.01
CA LEU A 2 55.86 -41.84 5.08
C LEU A 2 54.59 -41.44 5.81
N GLY A 3 54.76 -40.63 6.86
CA GLY A 3 53.84 -40.44 7.96
C GLY A 3 52.49 -39.83 7.57
N ALA A 4 51.52 -40.13 8.45
CA ALA A 4 50.23 -39.52 8.53
C ALA A 4 50.35 -37.99 8.66
N SER A 5 50.03 -37.26 7.58
CA SER A 5 49.56 -35.88 7.65
C SER A 5 48.08 -35.90 7.29
N GLY A 6 47.24 -35.25 8.11
CA GLY A 6 45.78 -35.35 8.10
C GLY A 6 45.14 -35.54 6.73
N HIS A 7 44.29 -36.57 6.63
CA HIS A 7 43.42 -36.79 5.48
C HIS A 7 42.52 -35.55 5.29
N ARG A 8 42.92 -34.65 4.39
CA ARG A 8 41.95 -33.81 3.67
C ARG A 8 41.28 -34.74 2.69
N GLU A 9 40.01 -35.04 2.91
CA GLU A 9 39.20 -35.85 2.00
C GLU A 9 39.08 -35.10 0.67
N GLU A 10 39.68 -35.62 -0.41
CA GLU A 10 39.53 -35.05 -1.75
C GLU A 10 38.16 -35.40 -2.36
N ASP A 11 37.49 -34.41 -2.96
CA ASP A 11 36.17 -34.59 -3.56
C ASP A 11 36.26 -35.20 -4.97
N PHE A 12 37.37 -34.98 -5.66
CA PHE A 12 37.68 -35.63 -6.93
C PHE A 12 39.18 -35.87 -7.10
N ARG A 13 39.52 -37.05 -7.61
CA ARG A 13 40.88 -37.45 -7.94
C ARG A 13 40.91 -38.11 -9.31
N PHE A 14 41.76 -37.63 -10.21
CA PHE A 14 42.04 -38.26 -11.49
C PHE A 14 43.53 -38.54 -11.61
N CYS A 15 43.93 -39.79 -11.87
CA CYS A 15 45.33 -40.16 -12.06
C CYS A 15 45.52 -40.90 -13.37
N GLY A 16 46.68 -40.72 -14.00
CA GLY A 16 47.07 -41.44 -15.21
C GLY A 16 48.57 -41.33 -15.48
N ASP A 17 49.04 -42.12 -16.44
CA ASP A 17 50.40 -42.10 -16.93
C ASP A 17 50.44 -41.40 -18.30
N ARG A 18 51.20 -40.32 -18.38
CA ARG A 18 51.42 -39.53 -19.59
C ARG A 18 52.80 -39.78 -20.15
N ASN A 19 52.91 -40.03 -21.45
CA ASN A 19 54.20 -40.12 -22.13
C ASN A 19 54.58 -38.75 -22.72
N GLN A 20 55.59 -38.10 -22.16
CA GLN A 20 56.03 -36.78 -22.59
C GLN A 20 57.16 -36.91 -23.63
N THR A 21 56.82 -36.66 -24.89
CA THR A 21 57.72 -36.80 -26.05
C THR A 21 58.42 -35.51 -26.45
N GLN A 22 57.93 -34.36 -25.98
CA GLN A 22 58.46 -33.02 -26.25
C GLN A 22 58.23 -32.09 -25.05
N GLU A 23 58.78 -30.87 -25.11
CA GLU A 23 58.53 -29.86 -24.09
C GLU A 23 57.03 -29.58 -23.97
N SER A 24 56.52 -29.60 -22.75
CA SER A 24 55.10 -29.55 -22.50
C SER A 24 54.71 -28.65 -21.34
N SER A 25 53.50 -28.11 -21.39
CA SER A 25 52.90 -27.31 -20.32
C SER A 25 51.58 -27.88 -19.83
N ALA A 26 51.27 -27.66 -18.55
CA ALA A 26 49.91 -27.80 -18.06
C ALA A 26 49.16 -26.49 -18.31
N ILE A 27 47.99 -26.58 -18.93
CA ILE A 27 47.14 -25.44 -19.26
C ILE A 27 45.84 -25.59 -18.48
N LEU A 28 45.47 -24.55 -17.74
CA LEU A 28 44.18 -24.44 -17.07
C LEU A 28 43.28 -23.52 -17.90
N GLU A 29 42.18 -24.08 -18.40
CA GLU A 29 41.18 -23.39 -19.23
C GLU A 29 39.81 -23.41 -18.54
N HIS A 30 38.93 -22.50 -18.99
CA HIS A 30 37.51 -22.56 -18.65
C HIS A 30 36.77 -23.49 -19.62
N GLY A 31 35.93 -24.37 -19.10
CA GLY A 31 35.11 -25.30 -19.88
C GLY A 31 33.63 -25.26 -19.47
N PRO A 32 32.74 -25.94 -20.22
CA PRO A 32 31.32 -26.07 -19.85
C PRO A 32 31.14 -26.85 -18.53
N ALA A 33 29.90 -27.15 -18.13
CA ALA A 33 29.48 -27.75 -16.85
C ALA A 33 30.05 -29.16 -16.48
N ALA A 34 31.23 -29.52 -16.98
CA ALA A 34 31.96 -30.75 -16.72
C ALA A 34 33.46 -30.47 -16.55
N ILE A 35 34.14 -31.26 -15.71
CA ILE A 35 35.61 -31.28 -15.67
C ILE A 35 36.06 -32.08 -16.90
N SER A 36 36.84 -31.47 -17.79
CA SER A 36 37.43 -32.16 -18.94
C SER A 36 38.95 -32.15 -18.89
N ILE A 37 39.56 -33.31 -19.14
CA ILE A 37 41.01 -33.48 -19.17
C ILE A 37 41.38 -33.91 -20.57
N GLU A 38 42.13 -33.07 -21.28
CA GLU A 38 42.54 -33.28 -22.66
C GLU A 38 44.07 -33.34 -22.72
N ASN A 39 44.61 -34.38 -23.36
CA ASN A 39 46.03 -34.59 -23.48
C ASN A 39 46.50 -34.47 -24.93
N THR A 40 47.54 -33.67 -25.10
CA THR A 40 48.22 -33.45 -26.38
C THR A 40 49.72 -33.60 -26.17
N ALA A 41 50.46 -33.80 -27.26
CA ALA A 41 51.92 -33.87 -27.18
C ALA A 41 52.51 -32.57 -26.59
N GLN A 42 51.90 -31.42 -26.86
CA GLN A 42 52.36 -30.09 -26.43
C GLN A 42 51.86 -29.72 -25.02
N ALA A 43 50.67 -30.17 -24.62
CA ALA A 43 50.06 -29.71 -23.38
C ALA A 43 49.11 -30.72 -22.73
N LEU A 44 49.06 -30.68 -21.40
CA LEU A 44 48.00 -31.28 -20.61
C LEU A 44 46.99 -30.17 -20.27
N ILE A 45 45.81 -30.23 -20.86
CA ILE A 45 44.77 -29.20 -20.73
C ILE A 45 43.73 -29.69 -19.73
N ILE A 46 43.49 -28.89 -18.71
CA ILE A 46 42.51 -29.14 -17.67
C ILE A 46 41.47 -28.04 -17.77
N LYS A 47 40.24 -28.39 -18.17
CA LYS A 47 39.12 -27.45 -18.20
C LYS A 47 38.30 -27.65 -16.94
N ARG A 48 38.09 -26.58 -16.18
CA ARG A 48 37.32 -26.59 -14.94
C ARG A 48 36.10 -25.65 -15.04
N PRO A 49 35.02 -25.93 -14.29
CA PRO A 49 33.82 -25.08 -14.32
C PRO A 49 33.96 -23.79 -13.48
N PHE A 50 34.97 -23.68 -12.59
CA PHE A 50 35.02 -22.64 -11.57
C PHE A 50 35.90 -21.43 -11.94
N LEU A 51 35.31 -20.36 -12.48
CA LEU A 51 35.90 -19.02 -12.51
C LEU A 51 34.80 -17.97 -12.22
N PRO A 52 35.01 -17.03 -11.29
CA PRO A 52 34.02 -16.02 -10.89
C PRO A 52 33.66 -15.02 -12.00
N SER A 53 34.45 -14.96 -13.08
CA SER A 53 34.18 -14.10 -14.22
C SER A 53 34.51 -14.84 -15.52
N ARG A 54 33.63 -14.78 -16.53
CA ARG A 54 33.84 -15.32 -17.88
C ARG A 54 34.92 -14.56 -18.69
N ARG A 55 35.80 -13.84 -18.00
CA ARG A 55 36.99 -13.22 -18.60
C ARG A 55 37.95 -14.37 -18.91
N ASN A 56 38.28 -14.58 -20.18
CA ASN A 56 39.17 -15.64 -20.69
C ASN A 56 40.54 -15.62 -19.99
N SER A 57 40.59 -16.17 -18.77
CA SER A 57 41.80 -16.30 -17.97
C SER A 57 42.34 -17.69 -18.20
N TYR A 58 43.39 -17.74 -19.01
CA TYR A 58 44.17 -18.94 -19.26
C TYR A 58 45.40 -18.89 -18.34
N TYR A 59 45.73 -20.02 -17.72
CA TYR A 59 46.94 -20.15 -16.92
C TYR A 59 47.81 -21.27 -17.47
N LYS A 60 49.07 -20.96 -17.80
CA LYS A 60 50.05 -21.94 -18.28
C LYS A 60 51.15 -22.15 -17.27
N TYR A 61 51.35 -23.42 -16.92
CA TYR A 61 52.37 -23.89 -16.00
C TYR A 61 53.37 -24.76 -16.77
N ARG A 62 54.67 -24.52 -16.60
CA ARG A 62 55.70 -25.35 -17.24
C ARG A 62 55.82 -26.70 -16.52
N LEU A 63 55.82 -27.79 -17.27
CA LEU A 63 56.09 -29.13 -16.75
C LEU A 63 57.61 -29.41 -16.75
N PRO A 64 58.08 -30.46 -16.06
CA PRO A 64 59.49 -30.85 -16.09
C PRO A 64 60.05 -30.99 -17.51
N PRO A 65 61.27 -30.51 -17.81
CA PRO A 65 61.83 -30.54 -19.16
C PRO A 65 62.33 -31.92 -19.60
N THR A 66 62.55 -32.84 -18.68
CA THR A 66 63.03 -34.20 -18.97
C THR A 66 61.93 -35.02 -19.64
N LEU A 67 62.26 -35.67 -20.76
CA LEU A 67 61.35 -36.50 -21.53
C LEU A 67 61.19 -37.89 -20.88
N GLY A 68 60.00 -38.47 -21.01
CA GLY A 68 59.71 -39.80 -20.48
C GLY A 68 58.28 -39.95 -19.97
N ARG A 69 58.04 -41.08 -19.31
CA ARG A 69 56.72 -41.43 -18.76
C ARG A 69 56.55 -40.84 -17.36
N TYR A 70 55.52 -40.01 -17.19
CA TYR A 70 55.15 -39.39 -15.93
C TYR A 70 53.80 -39.89 -15.45
N ARG A 71 53.75 -40.33 -14.20
CA ARG A 71 52.48 -40.48 -13.50
C ARG A 71 52.05 -39.11 -12.98
N PHE A 72 50.81 -38.74 -13.25
CA PHE A 72 50.22 -37.52 -12.73
C PHE A 72 48.88 -37.80 -12.05
N CYS A 73 48.54 -36.94 -11.09
CA CYS A 73 47.27 -36.95 -10.40
C CYS A 73 46.75 -35.51 -10.25
N ILE A 74 45.50 -35.30 -10.59
CA ILE A 74 44.75 -34.06 -10.39
C ILE A 74 43.84 -34.28 -9.18
N PHE A 75 43.97 -33.40 -8.20
CA PHE A 75 43.15 -33.40 -6.98
C PHE A 75 42.31 -32.14 -6.95
N TRP A 76 41.03 -32.31 -6.66
CA TRP A 76 40.10 -31.21 -6.44
C TRP A 76 39.49 -31.31 -5.05
N PHE A 77 39.53 -30.19 -4.34
CA PHE A 77 38.96 -30.03 -3.00
C PHE A 77 37.85 -28.99 -3.09
N GLU A 78 36.60 -29.42 -2.92
CA GLU A 78 35.39 -28.59 -2.99
C GLU A 78 35.36 -27.58 -1.84
N SER A 79 35.71 -28.04 -0.62
CA SER A 79 35.71 -27.22 0.61
C SER A 79 36.61 -25.98 0.55
N ASN A 80 37.78 -26.10 -0.06
CA ASN A 80 38.76 -25.01 -0.20
C ASN A 80 38.86 -24.48 -1.65
N ARG A 81 38.04 -25.02 -2.56
CA ARG A 81 38.00 -24.69 -3.99
C ARG A 81 39.36 -24.67 -4.68
N SER A 82 40.25 -25.55 -4.24
CA SER A 82 41.63 -25.64 -4.73
C SER A 82 41.78 -26.80 -5.70
N LEU A 83 42.57 -26.57 -6.75
CA LEU A 83 42.95 -27.60 -7.71
C LEU A 83 44.46 -27.81 -7.61
N GLN A 84 44.90 -29.06 -7.54
CA GLN A 84 46.30 -29.40 -7.39
C GLN A 84 46.69 -30.45 -8.43
N LEU A 85 47.74 -30.16 -9.19
CA LEU A 85 48.34 -31.10 -10.14
C LEU A 85 49.65 -31.63 -9.56
N VAL A 86 49.69 -32.92 -9.27
CA VAL A 86 50.93 -33.64 -8.95
C VAL A 86 51.40 -34.31 -10.23
N TYR A 87 52.57 -33.90 -10.74
CA TYR A 87 53.16 -34.43 -11.97
C TYR A 87 54.57 -34.96 -11.67
N GLY A 88 54.71 -36.29 -11.64
CA GLY A 88 55.95 -36.95 -11.21
C GLY A 88 56.30 -36.62 -9.76
N LYS A 89 57.36 -35.83 -9.55
CA LYS A 89 57.80 -35.35 -8.22
C LYS A 89 57.39 -33.91 -7.93
N GLN A 90 56.80 -33.20 -8.88
CA GLN A 90 56.39 -31.80 -8.72
C GLN A 90 54.92 -31.73 -8.31
N SER A 91 54.63 -30.84 -7.37
CA SER A 91 53.27 -30.49 -6.97
C SER A 91 53.02 -29.04 -7.35
N ILE A 92 52.05 -28.82 -8.24
CA ILE A 92 51.71 -27.52 -8.81
C ILE A 92 50.30 -27.15 -8.29
N PRO A 93 50.16 -26.13 -7.43
CA PRO A 93 48.86 -25.59 -7.09
C PRO A 93 48.31 -24.82 -8.30
N LEU A 94 47.16 -25.25 -8.80
CA LEU A 94 46.49 -24.64 -9.94
C LEU A 94 45.45 -23.65 -9.39
N GLY A 95 45.64 -22.35 -9.67
CA GLY A 95 44.70 -21.29 -9.30
C GLY A 95 44.95 -20.52 -7.99
N GLY A 96 46.17 -20.57 -7.42
CA GLY A 96 46.59 -19.69 -6.30
C GLY A 96 47.86 -18.91 -6.62
N ASP A 97 47.92 -17.64 -6.19
CA ASP A 97 48.99 -16.63 -6.29
C ASP A 97 49.86 -16.59 -7.57
N THR A 98 49.73 -15.46 -8.28
CA THR A 98 50.28 -15.06 -9.58
C THR A 98 51.80 -14.87 -9.61
N SER A 99 52.58 -15.83 -9.15
CA SER A 99 54.05 -15.81 -9.27
C SER A 99 54.60 -16.61 -10.45
N SER A 100 53.80 -17.51 -11.04
CA SER A 100 54.24 -18.41 -12.14
C SER A 100 53.37 -18.37 -13.41
N SER A 101 52.31 -17.56 -13.42
CA SER A 101 51.39 -17.45 -14.56
C SER A 101 51.88 -16.44 -15.59
N ILE A 102 52.11 -16.87 -16.83
CA ILE A 102 52.37 -15.99 -17.97
C ILE A 102 51.04 -15.67 -18.67
N PRO A 103 50.56 -14.42 -18.70
CA PRO A 103 49.41 -14.04 -19.51
C PRO A 103 49.79 -14.15 -21.00
N TRP A 104 49.04 -14.92 -21.77
CA TRP A 104 49.25 -15.06 -23.21
C TRP A 104 48.34 -14.08 -23.96
N GLY A 105 48.92 -13.23 -24.79
CA GLY A 105 48.17 -12.29 -25.65
C GLY A 105 47.50 -12.99 -26.82
N GLN A 106 46.37 -12.47 -27.29
CA GLN A 106 45.56 -12.99 -28.40
C GLN A 106 46.41 -13.37 -29.63
N GLU A 107 46.70 -14.66 -29.77
CA GLU A 107 47.00 -15.27 -31.06
C GLU A 107 46.10 -16.50 -31.20
N SER A 108 44.98 -16.26 -31.88
CA SER A 108 44.13 -17.32 -32.42
C SER A 108 44.92 -18.08 -33.47
N GLN A 109 45.35 -19.30 -33.16
CA GLN A 109 45.57 -20.29 -34.19
C GLN A 109 45.26 -21.68 -33.65
N LYS A 110 44.28 -22.32 -34.31
CA LYS A 110 44.16 -23.77 -34.44
C LYS A 110 45.53 -24.33 -34.87
N THR A 111 46.40 -24.59 -33.92
CA THR A 111 47.50 -25.52 -34.13
C THR A 111 46.86 -26.90 -34.08
N GLU A 112 47.05 -27.74 -35.10
CA GLU A 112 46.72 -29.17 -35.02
C GLU A 112 47.47 -29.76 -33.82
N ARG A 113 46.79 -29.85 -32.67
CA ARG A 113 47.35 -30.45 -31.47
C ARG A 113 47.33 -31.95 -31.69
N THR A 114 48.51 -32.57 -31.78
CA THR A 114 48.62 -34.02 -31.89
C THR A 114 48.14 -34.63 -30.60
N ARG A 115 46.94 -35.21 -30.64
CA ARG A 115 46.31 -35.85 -29.49
C ARG A 115 47.11 -37.09 -29.08
N ALA A 116 47.22 -37.32 -27.77
CA ALA A 116 48.00 -38.41 -27.24
C ALA A 116 47.24 -39.07 -26.09
N ASP A 117 47.18 -40.40 -26.09
CA ASP A 117 46.45 -41.12 -25.05
C ASP A 117 47.12 -41.02 -23.68
N ILE A 118 46.29 -40.98 -22.65
CA ILE A 118 46.71 -41.17 -21.26
C ILE A 118 46.52 -42.65 -20.92
N PHE A 119 47.52 -43.28 -20.32
CA PHE A 119 47.50 -44.70 -19.97
C PHE A 119 47.22 -44.89 -18.47
N ASN A 120 46.78 -46.10 -18.07
CA ASN A 120 46.56 -46.47 -16.67
C ASN A 120 45.68 -45.46 -15.90
N VAL A 121 44.58 -45.04 -16.51
CA VAL A 121 43.72 -43.99 -15.96
C VAL A 121 42.82 -44.54 -14.86
N SER A 122 42.72 -43.80 -13.77
CA SER A 122 41.84 -44.10 -12.65
C SER A 122 41.27 -42.83 -12.05
N TYR A 123 40.00 -42.83 -11.67
CA TYR A 123 39.37 -41.69 -11.00
C TYR A 123 38.54 -42.08 -9.78
N ILE A 124 38.34 -41.10 -8.89
CA ILE A 124 37.49 -41.17 -7.70
C ILE A 124 36.68 -39.88 -7.62
N ILE A 125 35.39 -40.02 -7.33
CA ILE A 125 34.47 -38.94 -6.93
C ILE A 125 34.04 -39.23 -5.50
N LYS A 126 33.82 -38.21 -4.68
CA LYS A 126 33.39 -38.28 -3.27
C LYS A 126 32.33 -39.38 -3.05
N GLY A 127 32.58 -40.29 -2.11
CA GLY A 127 31.71 -41.45 -1.81
C GLY A 127 31.76 -42.61 -2.81
N GLY A 128 32.54 -42.49 -3.90
CA GLY A 128 32.72 -43.52 -4.92
C GLY A 128 33.94 -44.42 -4.72
N LYS A 129 33.99 -45.56 -5.43
CA LYS A 129 35.15 -46.45 -5.47
C LYS A 129 36.13 -46.03 -6.58
N ASN A 130 37.40 -46.39 -6.42
CA ASN A 130 38.43 -46.18 -7.44
C ASN A 130 38.08 -46.94 -8.72
N THR A 131 37.82 -46.19 -9.80
CA THR A 131 37.35 -46.73 -11.07
C THR A 131 38.40 -46.53 -12.14
N SER A 132 38.84 -47.61 -12.80
CA SER A 132 39.77 -47.57 -13.92
C SER A 132 39.05 -47.25 -15.23
N LEU A 133 39.67 -46.45 -16.09
CA LEU A 133 39.16 -46.07 -17.41
C LEU A 133 40.10 -46.53 -18.53
N ASP A 134 39.55 -46.76 -19.72
CA ASP A 134 40.33 -47.05 -20.93
C ASP A 134 41.20 -45.88 -21.34
N ALA A 135 42.31 -46.17 -22.03
CA ALA A 135 43.23 -45.17 -22.54
C ALA A 135 42.56 -44.32 -23.62
N LYS A 136 42.55 -43.01 -23.41
CA LYS A 136 42.00 -41.99 -24.31
C LYS A 136 42.81 -40.70 -24.20
N ASP A 137 42.70 -39.88 -25.22
CA ASP A 137 43.20 -38.52 -25.32
C ASP A 137 42.37 -37.51 -24.52
N GLU A 138 41.07 -37.79 -24.31
CA GLU A 138 40.15 -36.88 -23.65
C GLU A 138 39.17 -37.60 -22.69
N TYR A 139 38.94 -37.01 -21.52
CA TYR A 139 38.03 -37.50 -20.50
C TYR A 139 37.06 -36.41 -20.04
N PHE A 140 35.81 -36.78 -19.77
CA PHE A 140 34.74 -35.89 -19.32
C PHE A 140 34.08 -36.43 -18.06
N PHE A 141 33.95 -35.56 -17.05
CA PHE A 141 33.30 -35.87 -15.79
C PHE A 141 32.20 -34.83 -15.53
N PRO A 142 30.91 -35.22 -15.54
CA PRO A 142 29.81 -34.29 -15.29
C PRO A 142 29.84 -33.81 -13.83
N ALA A 143 29.65 -32.50 -13.62
CA ALA A 143 29.44 -31.96 -12.28
C ALA A 143 27.98 -32.21 -11.85
N SER A 144 27.74 -32.50 -10.56
CA SER A 144 26.39 -32.61 -10.01
C SER A 144 25.67 -31.26 -10.09
N ALA A 145 24.42 -31.26 -10.59
CA ALA A 145 23.62 -30.04 -10.76
C ALA A 145 23.37 -29.27 -9.44
N GLU A 146 23.46 -29.94 -8.29
CA GLU A 146 23.28 -29.32 -6.96
C GLU A 146 24.50 -28.53 -6.46
N SER A 147 25.69 -28.72 -7.05
CA SER A 147 26.93 -28.04 -6.65
C SER A 147 27.46 -27.02 -7.66
N MET A 148 26.66 -26.67 -8.69
CA MET A 148 27.01 -25.62 -9.62
C MET A 148 26.85 -24.24 -8.95
N PRO A 149 27.91 -23.40 -8.91
CA PRO A 149 27.78 -22.04 -8.41
C PRO A 149 26.90 -21.22 -9.36
N VAL A 150 26.03 -20.38 -8.77
CA VAL A 150 25.28 -19.38 -9.52
C VAL A 150 26.21 -18.20 -9.81
N TRP A 151 26.38 -17.84 -11.07
CA TRP A 151 27.28 -16.77 -11.47
C TRP A 151 26.58 -15.41 -11.46
N GLU A 152 27.38 -14.35 -11.33
CA GLU A 152 26.92 -12.95 -11.45
C GLU A 152 26.14 -12.72 -12.76
N GLN A 153 26.61 -13.28 -13.88
CA GLN A 153 25.94 -13.14 -15.18
C GLN A 153 24.56 -13.78 -15.23
N ASP A 154 24.37 -14.92 -14.54
CA ASP A 154 23.07 -15.60 -14.49
C ASP A 154 22.06 -14.76 -13.68
N VAL A 155 22.53 -14.11 -12.62
CA VAL A 155 21.74 -13.18 -11.81
C VAL A 155 21.37 -11.92 -12.60
N GLU A 156 22.34 -11.32 -13.30
CA GLU A 156 22.10 -10.15 -14.16
C GLU A 156 21.14 -10.44 -15.32
N GLU A 157 21.23 -11.62 -15.95
CA GLU A 157 20.29 -12.03 -16.99
C GLU A 157 18.86 -12.13 -16.43
N GLN A 158 18.69 -12.72 -15.25
CA GLN A 158 17.37 -12.87 -14.62
C GLN A 158 16.81 -11.54 -14.10
N LEU A 159 17.66 -10.65 -13.58
CA LEU A 159 17.30 -9.28 -13.21
C LEU A 159 16.84 -8.50 -14.45
N SER A 160 17.57 -8.56 -15.56
CA SER A 160 17.18 -7.90 -16.80
C SER A 160 15.84 -8.41 -17.35
N ALA A 161 15.60 -9.72 -17.23
CA ALA A 161 14.33 -10.33 -17.62
C ALA A 161 13.18 -9.87 -16.70
N LEU A 162 13.43 -9.70 -15.39
CA LEU A 162 12.45 -9.19 -14.45
C LEU A 162 12.13 -7.71 -14.71
N ASP A 163 13.17 -6.88 -14.90
CA ASP A 163 13.03 -5.45 -15.22
C ASP A 163 12.23 -5.25 -16.51
N SER A 164 12.46 -6.07 -17.54
CA SER A 164 11.70 -6.01 -18.80
C SER A 164 10.20 -6.29 -18.61
N LEU A 165 9.83 -7.15 -17.65
CA LEU A 165 8.43 -7.47 -17.34
C LEU A 165 7.77 -6.37 -16.52
N ILE A 166 8.53 -5.71 -15.63
CA ILE A 166 8.04 -4.59 -14.83
C ILE A 166 7.88 -3.31 -15.69
N ALA A 167 8.74 -3.13 -16.70
CA ALA A 167 8.74 -1.95 -17.58
C ALA A 167 7.62 -1.96 -18.64
N GLN A 168 6.98 -3.10 -18.92
CA GLN A 168 5.87 -3.15 -19.86
C GLN A 168 4.68 -2.32 -19.36
N PRO A 169 4.04 -1.49 -20.21
CA PRO A 169 2.88 -0.71 -19.81
C PRO A 169 1.71 -1.67 -19.59
N LEU A 170 1.54 -2.08 -18.34
CA LEU A 170 0.37 -2.80 -17.88
C LEU A 170 -0.84 -1.86 -17.99
N ALA A 171 -1.88 -2.30 -18.69
CA ALA A 171 -3.18 -1.67 -18.63
C ALA A 171 -3.63 -1.56 -17.16
N ALA A 172 -4.46 -0.56 -16.85
CA ALA A 172 -4.90 -0.20 -15.50
C ALA A 172 -5.09 -1.44 -14.57
N ALA A 173 -4.21 -1.52 -13.56
CA ALA A 173 -4.04 -2.62 -12.60
C ALA A 173 -3.68 -3.99 -13.22
N PRO A 174 -2.45 -4.53 -12.98
CA PRO A 174 -2.14 -5.90 -13.37
C PRO A 174 -3.13 -6.85 -12.70
N GLY A 175 -3.73 -7.76 -13.49
CA GLY A 175 -4.61 -8.78 -12.93
C GLY A 175 -3.86 -9.62 -11.89
N ALA A 176 -4.54 -10.10 -10.84
CA ALA A 176 -3.93 -10.84 -9.72
C ALA A 176 -2.98 -11.99 -10.16
N ARG A 177 -3.25 -12.60 -11.33
CA ARG A 177 -2.43 -13.67 -11.93
C ARG A 177 -1.07 -13.19 -12.44
N GLU A 178 -0.97 -11.97 -12.96
CA GLU A 178 0.30 -11.38 -13.42
C GLU A 178 1.15 -10.94 -12.25
N GLN A 179 0.55 -10.33 -11.23
CA GLN A 179 1.23 -10.00 -9.97
C GLN A 179 1.82 -11.25 -9.32
N GLN A 180 1.08 -12.36 -9.29
CA GLN A 180 1.57 -13.63 -8.77
C GLN A 180 2.74 -14.19 -9.60
N ARG A 181 2.72 -14.03 -10.93
CA ARG A 181 3.82 -14.46 -11.81
C ARG A 181 5.09 -13.66 -11.53
N LEU A 182 4.97 -12.35 -11.35
CA LEU A 182 6.10 -11.48 -11.00
C LEU A 182 6.69 -11.84 -9.64
N ARG A 183 5.86 -12.04 -8.62
CA ARG A 183 6.31 -12.47 -7.28
C ARG A 183 6.98 -13.85 -7.28
N ARG A 184 6.50 -14.79 -8.10
CA ARG A 184 7.18 -16.09 -8.28
C ARG A 184 8.59 -15.93 -8.85
N LYS A 185 8.75 -15.08 -9.88
CA LYS A 185 10.07 -14.77 -10.46
C LYS A 185 10.98 -14.06 -9.45
N LEU A 186 10.43 -13.18 -8.62
CA LEU A 186 11.17 -12.52 -7.54
C LEU A 186 11.70 -13.55 -6.53
N GLY A 187 10.87 -14.50 -6.11
CA GLY A 187 11.31 -15.59 -5.23
C GLY A 187 12.30 -16.57 -5.89
N GLU A 188 12.26 -16.76 -7.21
CA GLU A 188 13.30 -17.50 -7.96
C GLU A 188 14.63 -16.73 -7.93
N LEU A 189 14.60 -15.42 -8.09
CA LEU A 189 15.77 -14.54 -7.99
C LEU A 189 16.38 -14.55 -6.59
N GLU A 190 15.58 -14.46 -5.53
CA GLU A 190 16.06 -14.58 -4.14
C GLU A 190 16.81 -15.90 -3.90
N ARG A 191 16.31 -17.02 -4.44
CA ARG A 191 16.99 -18.33 -4.35
C ARG A 191 18.31 -18.38 -5.12
N MET A 192 18.40 -17.68 -6.26
CA MET A 192 19.66 -17.57 -7.02
C MET A 192 20.68 -16.70 -6.28
N LEU A 193 20.25 -15.55 -5.76
CA LEU A 193 21.08 -14.62 -4.98
C LEU A 193 21.61 -15.28 -3.70
N ALA A 194 20.84 -16.16 -3.06
CA ALA A 194 21.31 -16.93 -1.91
C ALA A 194 22.56 -17.77 -2.24
N LYS A 195 22.65 -18.29 -3.47
CA LYS A 195 23.71 -19.20 -3.94
C LYS A 195 24.80 -18.52 -4.78
N VAL A 196 24.70 -17.21 -5.01
CA VAL A 196 25.64 -16.49 -5.88
C VAL A 196 27.06 -16.48 -5.30
N GLU A 197 28.04 -16.58 -6.19
CA GLU A 197 29.44 -16.40 -5.88
C GLU A 197 29.76 -14.89 -5.73
N LEU A 198 30.43 -14.50 -4.64
CA LEU A 198 30.77 -13.09 -4.38
C LEU A 198 32.28 -12.92 -4.36
N GLU A 199 32.80 -11.92 -5.07
CA GLU A 199 34.24 -11.59 -5.07
C GLU A 199 34.67 -10.81 -3.81
N GLY A 200 33.73 -10.26 -3.04
CA GLY A 200 33.98 -9.42 -1.86
C GLY A 200 33.03 -9.64 -0.69
N GLN A 201 33.03 -8.71 0.28
CA GLN A 201 32.14 -8.73 1.44
C GLN A 201 30.68 -8.40 1.06
N ASN A 202 30.49 -7.56 0.06
CA ASN A 202 29.20 -7.19 -0.50
C ASN A 202 29.29 -7.10 -2.02
N GLN A 203 28.18 -7.36 -2.71
CA GLN A 203 28.05 -7.17 -4.15
C GLN A 203 26.62 -6.75 -4.45
N THR A 204 26.48 -5.77 -5.34
CA THR A 204 25.19 -5.25 -5.80
C THR A 204 25.02 -5.60 -7.27
N PHE A 205 23.83 -6.08 -7.62
CA PHE A 205 23.41 -6.52 -8.95
C PHE A 205 22.23 -5.66 -9.44
N GLY A 206 22.12 -5.50 -10.75
CA GLY A 206 21.02 -4.80 -11.43
C GLY A 206 21.24 -3.29 -11.59
N GLU A 207 20.80 -2.75 -12.74
CA GLU A 207 21.04 -1.37 -13.16
C GLU A 207 19.78 -0.49 -13.23
N ALA A 208 18.55 -1.05 -13.17
CA ALA A 208 17.33 -0.30 -13.47
C ALA A 208 16.24 -0.32 -12.37
N THR A 209 15.35 -1.31 -12.36
CA THR A 209 14.13 -1.24 -11.50
C THR A 209 14.31 -1.98 -10.19
N VAL A 210 15.06 -3.08 -10.21
CA VAL A 210 15.39 -3.88 -9.05
C VAL A 210 16.92 -3.87 -8.86
N HIS A 211 17.38 -3.40 -7.71
CA HIS A 211 18.77 -3.55 -7.29
C HIS A 211 18.83 -4.58 -6.16
N ALA A 212 19.65 -5.61 -6.33
CA ALA A 212 19.81 -6.65 -5.31
C ALA A 212 21.22 -6.59 -4.74
N THR A 213 21.36 -6.46 -3.42
CA THR A 213 22.65 -6.48 -2.73
C THR A 213 22.75 -7.70 -1.82
N VAL A 214 23.82 -8.48 -1.99
CA VAL A 214 24.12 -9.64 -1.15
C VAL A 214 25.31 -9.33 -0.26
N LEU A 215 25.17 -9.60 1.04
CA LEU A 215 26.15 -9.26 2.06
C LEU A 215 26.59 -10.52 2.80
N ARG A 216 27.92 -10.69 2.93
CA ARG A 216 28.55 -11.69 3.78
C ARG A 216 28.80 -11.12 5.17
N VAL A 217 28.20 -11.74 6.18
CA VAL A 217 28.29 -11.33 7.59
C VAL A 217 28.90 -12.46 8.42
N GLN A 218 30.00 -12.17 9.10
CA GLN A 218 30.62 -13.10 10.04
C GLN A 218 29.90 -13.07 11.39
N PRO A 219 29.61 -14.22 12.03
CA PRO A 219 28.85 -14.28 13.28
C PRO A 219 29.43 -13.44 14.44
N SER A 220 30.76 -13.22 14.46
CA SER A 220 31.46 -12.46 15.50
C SER A 220 31.48 -10.94 15.28
N ARG A 221 30.98 -10.45 14.13
CA ARG A 221 30.97 -9.03 13.77
C ARG A 221 29.55 -8.64 13.37
N ALA A 222 28.90 -7.81 14.18
CA ALA A 222 27.71 -7.11 13.72
C ALA A 222 28.07 -6.26 12.50
N PRO A 223 27.25 -6.28 11.43
CA PRO A 223 27.44 -5.32 10.34
C PRO A 223 27.35 -3.91 10.93
N GLN A 224 28.23 -3.01 10.48
CA GLN A 224 28.02 -1.58 10.68
C GLN A 224 26.68 -1.19 10.04
N PRO A 225 26.01 -0.11 10.50
CA PRO A 225 24.82 0.41 9.82
C PRO A 225 25.13 0.53 8.32
N LEU A 226 24.38 -0.24 7.52
CA LEU A 226 24.62 -0.33 6.09
C LEU A 226 23.81 0.77 5.43
N THR A 227 24.50 1.87 5.15
CA THR A 227 23.96 2.95 4.35
C THR A 227 23.88 2.49 2.90
N PHE A 228 22.72 1.96 2.51
CA PHE A 228 22.36 1.75 1.11
C PHE A 228 21.94 3.08 0.49
N ALA A 229 22.88 4.00 0.33
CA ALA A 229 22.63 5.18 -0.48
C ALA A 229 22.80 4.76 -1.96
N PRO A 230 21.73 4.51 -2.74
CA PRO A 230 21.86 4.62 -4.17
C PRO A 230 22.37 6.03 -4.46
N LEU A 231 23.29 6.16 -5.40
CA LEU A 231 23.81 7.43 -5.89
C LEU A 231 22.65 8.41 -6.03
N ARG A 232 22.57 9.41 -5.13
CA ARG A 232 21.47 10.39 -4.98
C ARG A 232 20.71 10.60 -6.30
N GLN A 233 19.55 9.97 -6.43
CA GLN A 233 18.75 10.11 -7.63
C GLN A 233 17.94 11.41 -7.48
N GLU A 234 18.40 12.47 -8.16
CA GLU A 234 17.90 13.85 -7.98
C GLU A 234 16.41 14.06 -8.34
N SER A 235 15.70 13.04 -8.84
CA SER A 235 14.34 13.19 -9.40
C SER A 235 13.25 12.30 -8.79
N GLY A 236 13.55 11.48 -7.76
CA GLY A 236 12.54 10.63 -7.09
C GLY A 236 11.94 11.25 -5.83
N GLU A 237 10.70 10.90 -5.47
CA GLU A 237 10.09 11.32 -4.19
C GLU A 237 10.91 10.83 -2.97
N VAL A 238 11.49 9.63 -3.08
CA VAL A 238 12.46 9.08 -2.12
C VAL A 238 13.87 9.31 -2.66
N GLN A 239 14.69 10.01 -1.87
CA GLN A 239 16.06 10.40 -2.20
C GLN A 239 17.08 9.31 -1.85
N GLY A 240 16.71 8.35 -0.99
CA GLY A 240 17.53 7.21 -0.58
C GLY A 240 16.95 6.49 0.64
N PHE A 241 17.58 5.40 1.07
CA PHE A 241 17.20 4.70 2.31
C PHE A 241 18.43 4.17 3.07
N THR A 242 18.30 3.91 4.36
CA THR A 242 19.32 3.19 5.16
C THR A 242 18.68 1.99 5.85
N VAL A 243 19.47 0.94 6.09
CA VAL A 243 19.02 -0.25 6.82
C VAL A 243 20.01 -0.57 7.93
N ASP A 244 19.51 -0.56 9.16
CA ASP A 244 20.27 -0.91 10.36
C ASP A 244 19.79 -2.27 10.88
N LEU A 245 20.68 -3.26 10.78
CA LEU A 245 20.42 -4.63 11.22
C LEU A 245 20.93 -4.84 12.66
N PRO A 246 20.09 -5.30 13.59
CA PRO A 246 20.47 -5.48 14.99
C PRO A 246 21.41 -6.68 15.16
N ARG A 247 22.21 -6.69 16.22
CA ARG A 247 23.18 -7.77 16.48
C ARG A 247 22.49 -9.08 16.85
N SER A 248 21.36 -8.98 17.53
CA SER A 248 20.51 -10.11 17.94
C SER A 248 20.10 -11.00 16.77
N LEU A 249 19.97 -10.43 15.56
CA LEU A 249 19.68 -11.16 14.32
C LEU A 249 20.68 -12.29 14.04
N PHE A 250 21.97 -12.01 14.21
CA PHE A 250 23.05 -12.96 13.89
C PHE A 250 23.39 -13.90 15.07
N MET A 251 22.87 -13.61 16.27
CA MET A 251 23.02 -14.47 17.44
C MET A 251 21.94 -15.57 17.49
N MET A 252 20.75 -15.32 16.95
CA MET A 252 19.62 -16.26 16.90
C MET A 252 19.91 -17.53 16.08
N VAL A 253 20.77 -17.45 15.07
CA VAL A 253 21.04 -18.57 14.15
C VAL A 253 22.15 -19.51 14.67
N LYS A 254 22.94 -19.06 15.65
CA LYS A 254 24.07 -19.81 16.21
C LYS A 254 23.66 -21.05 17.01
N GLU A 255 22.39 -21.13 17.45
CA GLU A 255 21.88 -22.31 18.17
C GLU A 255 21.53 -23.49 17.27
N ARG A 256 21.49 -23.32 15.92
CA ARG A 256 20.93 -24.34 15.01
C ARG A 256 21.90 -25.16 14.17
N GLU A 257 23.17 -24.77 14.02
CA GLU A 257 24.27 -25.57 13.45
C GLU A 257 25.56 -24.71 13.44
N GLU A 258 26.73 -25.31 13.19
CA GLU A 258 27.99 -24.58 12.93
C GLU A 258 27.92 -23.80 11.60
N VAL A 259 27.08 -22.76 11.53
CA VAL A 259 26.99 -21.87 10.38
C VAL A 259 28.21 -20.94 10.41
N VAL A 260 29.12 -21.17 9.46
CA VAL A 260 30.41 -20.46 9.35
C VAL A 260 30.22 -19.02 8.84
N GLU A 261 29.12 -18.73 8.13
CA GLU A 261 28.86 -17.42 7.50
C GLU A 261 27.36 -17.17 7.31
N HIS A 262 26.88 -15.96 7.66
CA HIS A 262 25.51 -15.52 7.38
C HIS A 262 25.47 -14.67 6.10
N ARG A 263 24.42 -14.87 5.29
CA ARG A 263 24.18 -14.08 4.08
C ARG A 263 22.90 -13.28 4.22
N VAL A 264 23.00 -11.96 4.09
CA VAL A 264 21.86 -11.05 4.09
C VAL A 264 21.59 -10.59 2.66
N LEU A 265 20.34 -10.66 2.22
CA LEU A 265 19.90 -10.11 0.95
C LEU A 265 19.08 -8.85 1.23
N VAL A 266 19.42 -7.77 0.55
CA VAL A 266 18.67 -6.52 0.54
C VAL A 266 18.30 -6.22 -0.90
N MET A 267 17.00 -6.10 -1.20
CA MET A 267 16.52 -5.75 -2.55
C MET A 267 15.81 -4.40 -2.50
N ASP A 268 16.23 -3.49 -3.38
CA ASP A 268 15.59 -2.20 -3.62
C ASP A 268 14.76 -2.27 -4.90
N ILE A 269 13.44 -2.12 -4.77
CA ILE A 269 12.49 -2.23 -5.88
C ILE A 269 11.83 -0.87 -6.08
N ASN A 270 12.09 -0.22 -7.21
CA ASN A 270 11.61 1.13 -7.54
C ASN A 270 10.23 1.15 -8.23
N ARG A 271 9.43 0.08 -8.10
CA ARG A 271 8.07 -0.05 -8.67
C ARG A 271 7.17 -0.95 -7.80
N GLN A 272 6.04 -0.44 -7.35
CA GLN A 272 5.04 -1.20 -6.56
C GLN A 272 4.12 -2.13 -7.38
N THR A 273 4.34 -2.29 -8.70
CA THR A 273 3.43 -3.06 -9.60
C THR A 273 3.18 -4.51 -9.14
N MET A 274 4.13 -5.10 -8.42
CA MET A 274 4.06 -6.45 -7.87
C MET A 274 3.32 -6.52 -6.51
N PHE A 275 3.11 -5.36 -5.89
CA PHE A 275 2.65 -5.16 -4.52
C PHE A 275 1.45 -4.20 -4.48
N GLN A 276 0.38 -4.52 -5.22
CA GLN A 276 -0.88 -3.78 -5.15
C GLN A 276 -1.96 -4.57 -4.43
N ASP A 277 -2.52 -3.96 -3.39
CA ASP A 277 -3.67 -4.42 -2.63
C ASP A 277 -4.99 -4.07 -3.34
N GLU A 278 -6.12 -4.58 -2.83
CA GLU A 278 -7.46 -4.29 -3.40
C GLU A 278 -7.79 -2.78 -3.44
N ASN A 279 -7.23 -2.01 -2.52
CA ASN A 279 -7.47 -0.56 -2.42
C ASN A 279 -6.54 0.28 -3.30
N SER A 280 -5.58 -0.35 -4.02
CA SER A 280 -4.56 0.35 -4.81
C SER A 280 -3.85 1.44 -4.01
N SER A 281 -3.45 1.09 -2.78
CA SER A 281 -2.84 2.00 -1.82
C SER A 281 -1.52 2.56 -2.36
N HIS A 282 -1.26 3.84 -2.09
CA HIS A 282 -0.11 4.56 -2.64
C HIS A 282 1.13 4.40 -1.76
N VAL A 283 2.18 3.77 -2.30
CA VAL A 283 3.50 3.68 -1.65
C VAL A 283 4.35 4.92 -1.98
N LEU A 284 5.02 5.48 -0.99
CA LEU A 284 5.93 6.62 -1.12
C LEU A 284 7.02 6.33 -2.17
N GLY A 285 7.03 7.09 -3.26
CA GLY A 285 7.97 6.91 -4.38
C GLY A 285 7.93 5.54 -5.05
N ASP A 286 6.83 4.78 -4.94
CA ASP A 286 6.69 3.39 -5.42
C ASP A 286 7.80 2.43 -4.93
N LYS A 287 8.48 2.78 -3.83
CA LYS A 287 9.68 2.09 -3.35
C LYS A 287 9.33 0.99 -2.35
N VAL A 288 9.79 -0.22 -2.63
CA VAL A 288 9.66 -1.40 -1.75
C VAL A 288 11.04 -1.95 -1.45
N VAL A 289 11.35 -2.17 -0.18
CA VAL A 289 12.65 -2.68 0.28
C VAL A 289 12.46 -4.07 0.89
N SER A 290 13.04 -5.09 0.26
CA SER A 290 13.08 -6.45 0.81
C SER A 290 14.33 -6.66 1.65
N ILE A 291 14.19 -7.26 2.82
CA ILE A 291 15.32 -7.73 3.63
C ILE A 291 15.06 -9.18 3.99
N SER A 292 16.03 -10.04 3.74
CA SER A 292 15.94 -11.46 4.10
C SER A 292 17.29 -12.01 4.55
N LEU A 293 17.25 -13.04 5.39
CA LEU A 293 18.41 -13.80 5.83
C LEU A 293 18.33 -15.18 5.17
N VAL A 294 19.39 -15.59 4.47
CA VAL A 294 19.37 -16.86 3.70
C VAL A 294 19.00 -18.04 4.61
N ASP A 295 18.12 -18.90 4.09
CA ASP A 295 17.63 -20.13 4.72
C ASP A 295 16.93 -19.95 6.08
N THR A 296 16.50 -18.73 6.42
CA THR A 296 15.83 -18.45 7.70
C THR A 296 14.69 -17.44 7.57
N VAL A 297 13.55 -17.76 8.20
CA VAL A 297 12.46 -16.80 8.39
C VAL A 297 12.65 -16.15 9.75
N VAL A 298 12.78 -14.82 9.76
CA VAL A 298 13.07 -14.06 10.98
C VAL A 298 11.84 -13.27 11.40
N ALA A 299 11.34 -13.57 12.60
CA ALA A 299 10.22 -12.87 13.24
C ALA A 299 10.46 -12.76 14.76
N ASN A 300 9.75 -11.84 15.41
CA ASN A 300 9.80 -11.59 16.86
C ASN A 300 11.20 -11.22 17.39
N LEU A 301 11.92 -10.35 16.68
CA LEU A 301 13.17 -9.78 17.15
C LEU A 301 12.95 -8.89 18.39
N SER A 302 13.76 -9.09 19.43
CA SER A 302 13.76 -8.25 20.63
C SER A 302 14.29 -6.84 20.35
N GLU A 303 15.29 -6.72 19.48
CA GLU A 303 15.77 -5.45 18.95
C GLU A 303 15.26 -5.29 17.51
N PRO A 304 14.53 -4.22 17.17
CA PRO A 304 13.95 -4.07 15.84
C PRO A 304 15.01 -3.72 14.80
N VAL A 305 14.77 -4.13 13.57
CA VAL A 305 15.45 -3.64 12.37
C VAL A 305 14.92 -2.24 12.06
N VAL A 306 15.82 -1.32 11.74
CA VAL A 306 15.46 0.07 11.45
C VAL A 306 15.72 0.39 9.99
N LEU A 307 14.67 0.77 9.26
CA LEU A 307 14.75 1.28 7.91
C LEU A 307 14.45 2.77 7.91
N THR A 308 15.31 3.60 7.34
CA THR A 308 15.06 5.05 7.25
C THR A 308 14.92 5.44 5.79
N PHE A 309 13.77 5.99 5.41
CA PHE A 309 13.50 6.50 4.08
C PHE A 309 13.68 8.02 4.06
N PHE A 310 14.60 8.52 3.23
CA PHE A 310 14.85 9.95 3.07
C PHE A 310 13.97 10.51 1.96
N HIS A 311 13.20 11.56 2.24
CA HIS A 311 12.26 12.14 1.30
C HIS A 311 12.19 13.67 1.46
N GLY A 312 11.63 14.35 0.46
CA GLY A 312 11.30 15.77 0.56
C GLY A 312 10.21 16.04 1.62
N GLN A 313 9.80 17.30 1.76
CA GLN A 313 8.63 17.59 2.62
C GLN A 313 7.38 16.93 2.06
N LEU A 314 6.75 16.07 2.87
CA LEU A 314 5.50 15.41 2.52
C LEU A 314 4.34 16.42 2.53
N PRO A 315 3.30 16.21 1.69
CA PRO A 315 2.08 17.01 1.75
C PRO A 315 1.43 16.91 3.14
N ARG A 316 0.88 18.03 3.63
CA ARG A 316 0.24 18.11 4.95
C ARG A 316 -0.92 17.11 5.14
N ASN A 317 -1.60 16.74 4.05
CA ASN A 317 -2.75 15.84 4.08
C ASN A 317 -2.39 14.34 3.98
N VAL A 318 -1.14 13.99 4.26
CA VAL A 318 -0.64 12.63 4.12
C VAL A 318 0.19 12.28 5.35
N THR A 319 -0.18 11.18 6.01
CA THR A 319 0.61 10.60 7.09
C THR A 319 1.34 9.37 6.56
N PRO A 320 2.67 9.32 6.62
CA PRO A 320 3.42 8.13 6.25
C PRO A 320 3.19 7.03 7.29
N LEU A 321 2.99 5.79 6.82
CA LEU A 321 2.80 4.60 7.65
C LEU A 321 3.74 3.49 7.17
N CYS A 322 4.59 2.98 8.05
CA CYS A 322 5.43 1.83 7.78
C CYS A 322 4.61 0.54 7.75
N VAL A 323 4.68 -0.17 6.63
CA VAL A 323 3.95 -1.41 6.39
C VAL A 323 4.87 -2.47 5.78
N PHE A 324 4.43 -3.72 5.84
CA PHE A 324 5.04 -4.83 5.14
C PHE A 324 3.99 -5.57 4.28
N TRP A 325 4.46 -6.25 3.24
CA TRP A 325 3.59 -7.02 2.36
C TRP A 325 3.25 -8.38 2.95
N GLN A 326 1.96 -8.64 3.17
CA GLN A 326 1.43 -9.93 3.58
C GLN A 326 0.80 -10.67 2.39
N GLU A 327 1.24 -11.91 2.17
CA GLU A 327 0.67 -12.75 1.12
C GLU A 327 -0.54 -13.56 1.62
N ASP A 328 -1.65 -13.49 0.89
CA ASP A 328 -2.82 -14.30 1.17
C ASP A 328 -2.64 -15.76 0.69
N ALA A 329 -2.99 -16.72 1.56
CA ALA A 329 -2.88 -18.16 1.29
C ALA A 329 -3.71 -18.65 0.09
N SER A 330 -4.71 -17.89 -0.35
CA SER A 330 -5.59 -18.19 -1.49
C SER A 330 -5.05 -17.76 -2.85
N GLY A 331 -3.92 -17.02 -2.90
CA GLY A 331 -3.31 -16.55 -4.15
C GLY A 331 -4.06 -15.43 -4.88
N SER A 332 -5.14 -14.90 -4.29
CA SER A 332 -5.79 -13.64 -4.67
C SER A 332 -5.09 -12.49 -3.94
N SER A 333 -4.57 -11.48 -4.65
CA SER A 333 -4.07 -10.17 -4.16
C SER A 333 -3.63 -10.08 -2.68
N GLY A 334 -2.33 -9.87 -2.43
CA GLY A 334 -1.84 -9.65 -1.05
C GLY A 334 -2.29 -8.31 -0.46
N SER A 335 -1.97 -8.06 0.80
CA SER A 335 -2.35 -6.85 1.53
C SER A 335 -1.16 -6.22 2.26
N TRP A 336 -1.23 -4.92 2.50
CA TRP A 336 -0.28 -4.21 3.35
C TRP A 336 -0.70 -4.32 4.82
N ASP A 337 0.20 -4.75 5.69
CA ASP A 337 -0.01 -4.83 7.14
C ASP A 337 1.07 -4.03 7.88
N SER A 338 0.72 -3.43 9.02
CA SER A 338 1.64 -2.69 9.90
C SER A 338 2.04 -3.49 11.15
N SER A 339 1.57 -4.73 11.31
CA SER A 339 1.86 -5.54 12.49
C SER A 339 3.36 -5.77 12.72
N GLY A 340 3.83 -5.52 13.95
CA GLY A 340 5.24 -5.64 14.30
C GLY A 340 6.14 -4.50 13.80
N CYS A 341 5.60 -3.47 13.16
CA CYS A 341 6.31 -2.28 12.68
C CYS A 341 5.82 -1.00 13.37
N ALA A 342 6.75 -0.18 13.86
CA ALA A 342 6.47 1.15 14.39
C ALA A 342 6.99 2.23 13.45
N THR A 343 6.20 3.29 13.25
CA THR A 343 6.53 4.41 12.37
C THR A 343 6.99 5.62 13.18
N VAL A 344 8.15 6.18 12.84
CA VAL A 344 8.65 7.44 13.41
C VAL A 344 8.79 8.46 12.28
N THR A 345 7.96 9.50 12.33
CA THR A 345 7.86 10.50 11.27
C THR A 345 8.78 11.69 11.53
N GLY A 346 9.62 12.03 10.56
CA GLY A 346 10.45 13.24 10.53
C GLY A 346 10.07 14.15 9.36
N SER A 347 10.62 15.37 9.34
CA SER A 347 10.31 16.37 8.29
C SER A 347 10.92 16.05 6.92
N SER A 348 11.99 15.27 6.89
CA SER A 348 12.74 14.86 5.68
C SER A 348 13.15 13.38 5.70
N GLN A 349 12.64 12.64 6.68
CA GLN A 349 12.89 11.20 6.81
C GLN A 349 11.73 10.52 7.53
N THR A 350 11.48 9.26 7.21
CA THR A 350 10.57 8.38 7.95
C THR A 350 11.33 7.13 8.38
N GLU A 351 11.35 6.83 9.67
CA GLU A 351 11.99 5.61 10.21
C GLU A 351 10.93 4.53 10.50
N CYS A 352 11.18 3.32 10.01
CA CYS A 352 10.39 2.12 10.24
C CYS A 352 11.16 1.17 11.15
N ARG A 353 10.59 0.85 12.30
CA ARG A 353 11.18 -0.07 13.28
C ARG A 353 10.39 -1.36 13.32
N CYS A 354 10.90 -2.42 12.71
CA CYS A 354 10.18 -3.68 12.52
C CYS A 354 10.86 -4.85 13.23
N ASN A 355 10.08 -5.79 13.76
CA ASN A 355 10.58 -6.95 14.51
C ASN A 355 10.71 -8.24 13.66
N HIS A 356 10.58 -8.13 12.35
CA HIS A 356 10.68 -9.23 11.39
C HIS A 356 11.43 -8.78 10.13
N LEU A 357 11.71 -9.72 9.23
CA LEU A 357 12.36 -9.47 7.94
C LEU A 357 11.43 -9.90 6.81
N THR A 358 10.97 -8.94 6.00
CA THR A 358 10.00 -9.14 4.90
C THR A 358 10.18 -8.06 3.81
N TYR A 359 9.13 -7.76 3.04
CA TYR A 359 9.07 -6.66 2.08
C TYR A 359 8.44 -5.43 2.74
N PHE A 360 9.20 -4.36 2.94
CA PHE A 360 8.77 -3.13 3.60
C PHE A 360 8.47 -2.00 2.63
N ALA A 361 7.52 -1.16 2.99
CA ALA A 361 7.16 0.05 2.27
C ALA A 361 6.65 1.14 3.24
N VAL A 362 6.67 2.39 2.78
CA VAL A 362 5.99 3.49 3.47
C VAL A 362 4.72 3.84 2.70
N LEU A 363 3.57 3.57 3.30
CA LEU A 363 2.27 3.88 2.74
C LEU A 363 1.93 5.35 2.99
N MET A 364 1.41 6.02 1.97
CA MET A 364 0.95 7.40 2.03
C MET A 364 -0.54 7.40 2.37
N VAL A 365 -0.85 7.38 3.66
CA VAL A 365 -2.24 7.38 4.11
C VAL A 365 -2.78 8.80 4.03
N SER A 366 -3.80 9.00 3.20
CA SER A 366 -4.50 10.30 3.12
C SER A 366 -5.21 10.56 4.44
N SER A 367 -4.59 11.38 5.29
CA SER A 367 -5.22 11.95 6.47
C SER A 367 -5.63 13.37 6.10
N PRO A 368 -6.93 13.70 5.96
CA PRO A 368 -7.30 15.10 5.92
C PRO A 368 -6.76 15.73 7.19
N ASP A 369 -5.87 16.72 7.05
CA ASP A 369 -5.14 17.38 8.14
C ASP A 369 -6.11 18.27 8.96
N ILE A 370 -7.16 17.67 9.49
CA ILE A 370 -7.98 18.20 10.57
C ILE A 370 -7.16 17.88 11.81
N THR A 371 -6.25 18.78 12.15
CA THR A 371 -5.48 18.73 13.40
C THR A 371 -6.45 18.34 14.53
N SER A 372 -6.03 17.45 15.43
CA SER A 372 -6.87 16.90 16.52
C SER A 372 -7.70 17.95 17.27
N VAL A 373 -7.12 19.15 17.39
CA VAL A 373 -7.75 20.38 17.90
C VAL A 373 -9.04 20.76 17.14
N HIS A 374 -9.01 20.80 15.81
CA HIS A 374 -10.19 21.13 14.98
C HIS A 374 -11.27 20.04 15.06
N SER A 375 -10.89 18.76 15.15
CA SER A 375 -11.85 17.66 15.32
C SER A 375 -12.60 17.78 16.64
N ASN A 376 -11.90 18.11 17.75
CA ASN A 376 -12.53 18.32 19.04
C ASN A 376 -13.52 19.51 19.01
N TYR A 377 -13.11 20.64 18.42
CA TYR A 377 -14.01 21.79 18.28
C TYR A 377 -15.25 21.49 17.43
N LEU A 378 -15.08 20.79 16.31
CA LEU A 378 -16.21 20.39 15.44
C LEU A 378 -17.16 19.44 16.16
N SER A 379 -16.64 18.52 16.99
CA SER A 379 -17.46 17.65 17.83
C SER A 379 -18.30 18.44 18.84
N ILE A 380 -17.67 19.36 19.58
CA ILE A 380 -18.36 20.22 20.56
C ILE A 380 -19.45 21.08 19.88
N ILE A 381 -19.13 21.70 18.73
CA ILE A 381 -20.08 22.50 17.96
C ILE A 381 -21.26 21.63 17.51
N SER A 382 -20.99 20.43 16.97
CA SER A 382 -22.02 19.52 16.51
C SER A 382 -22.92 19.05 17.65
N TYR A 383 -22.35 18.68 18.80
CA TYR A 383 -23.09 18.22 19.97
C TYR A 383 -24.02 19.29 20.52
N VAL A 384 -23.50 20.50 20.78
CA VAL A 384 -24.29 21.62 21.30
C VAL A 384 -25.34 22.06 20.27
N GLY A 385 -24.97 22.11 18.99
CA GLY A 385 -25.89 22.45 17.91
C GLY A 385 -27.04 21.47 17.81
N CYS A 386 -26.77 20.17 17.73
CA CYS A 386 -27.78 19.12 17.62
C CYS A 386 -28.74 19.12 18.82
N LEU A 387 -28.25 19.39 20.04
CA LEU A 387 -29.10 19.52 21.22
C LEU A 387 -30.11 20.68 21.09
N ILE A 388 -29.62 21.85 20.65
CA ILE A 388 -30.47 23.03 20.42
C ILE A 388 -31.46 22.76 19.28
N SER A 389 -31.00 22.15 18.19
CA SER A 389 -31.82 21.80 17.02
C SER A 389 -32.92 20.80 17.37
N ALA A 390 -32.63 19.77 18.16
CA ALA A 390 -33.61 18.77 18.60
C ALA A 390 -34.71 19.41 19.45
N LEU A 391 -34.35 20.25 20.42
CA LEU A 391 -35.31 20.98 21.26
C LEU A 391 -36.18 21.93 20.42
N ALA A 392 -35.56 22.69 19.51
CA ALA A 392 -36.28 23.59 18.62
C ALA A 392 -37.24 22.83 17.70
N SER A 393 -36.82 21.68 17.17
CA SER A 393 -37.65 20.84 16.31
C SER A 393 -38.90 20.33 17.04
N ILE A 394 -38.75 19.80 18.26
CA ILE A 394 -39.91 19.36 19.08
C ILE A 394 -40.86 20.53 19.35
N CYS A 395 -40.34 21.68 19.77
CA CYS A 395 -41.15 22.88 20.04
C CYS A 395 -41.92 23.32 18.79
N THR A 396 -41.28 23.27 17.61
CA THR A 396 -41.89 23.64 16.33
C THR A 396 -42.97 22.63 15.92
N ILE A 397 -42.71 21.33 16.08
CA ILE A 397 -43.69 20.27 15.79
C ILE A 397 -44.94 20.46 16.66
N PHE A 398 -44.78 20.70 17.96
CA PHE A 398 -45.89 20.96 18.87
C PHE A 398 -46.66 22.21 18.42
N PHE A 399 -45.97 23.32 18.16
CA PHE A 399 -46.59 24.56 17.69
C PHE A 399 -47.40 24.37 16.39
N LEU A 400 -46.82 23.67 15.41
CA LEU A 400 -47.47 23.34 14.13
C LEU A 400 -48.67 22.42 14.31
N TYR A 401 -48.58 21.45 15.22
CA TYR A 401 -49.68 20.56 15.55
C TYR A 401 -50.91 21.34 16.05
N PHE A 402 -50.76 22.25 17.01
CA PHE A 402 -51.88 23.09 17.47
C PHE A 402 -52.41 24.03 16.39
N ARG A 403 -51.52 24.59 15.57
CA ARG A 403 -51.89 25.47 14.45
C ARG A 403 -52.65 24.72 13.36
N SER A 404 -52.28 23.47 13.06
CA SER A 404 -52.95 22.65 12.05
C SER A 404 -54.41 22.38 12.39
N LYS A 405 -54.72 22.31 13.70
CA LYS A 405 -56.10 22.17 14.20
C LYS A 405 -56.96 23.42 13.93
N GLN A 406 -56.36 24.57 13.68
CA GLN A 406 -57.06 25.86 13.53
C GLN A 406 -57.19 26.36 12.08
N ARG A 407 -56.50 25.77 11.08
CA ARG A 407 -56.48 26.30 9.70
C ARG A 407 -56.67 25.21 8.64
N ASP A 408 -57.25 25.61 7.51
CA ASP A 408 -57.54 24.76 6.35
C ASP A 408 -56.31 24.34 5.52
N GLN A 409 -55.10 24.84 5.81
CA GLN A 409 -53.84 24.46 5.12
C GLN A 409 -53.18 23.21 5.74
N ILE A 410 -53.96 22.13 5.86
CA ILE A 410 -53.59 20.92 6.61
C ILE A 410 -52.37 20.21 5.98
N THR A 411 -52.35 20.04 4.65
CA THR A 411 -51.34 19.19 3.98
C THR A 411 -49.91 19.73 4.06
N SER A 412 -49.67 21.02 3.80
CA SER A 412 -48.32 21.60 3.85
C SER A 412 -47.74 21.62 5.26
N MET A 413 -48.58 21.84 6.28
CA MET A 413 -48.15 21.78 7.68
C MET A 413 -47.67 20.38 8.07
N HIS A 414 -48.37 19.33 7.63
CA HIS A 414 -47.95 17.96 7.89
C HIS A 414 -46.62 17.58 7.19
N ILE A 415 -46.37 18.06 5.98
CA ILE A 415 -45.09 17.81 5.29
C ILE A 415 -43.94 18.45 6.08
N HIS A 416 -44.10 19.69 6.52
CA HIS A 416 -43.11 20.38 7.33
C HIS A 416 -42.88 19.70 8.69
N MET A 417 -43.95 19.18 9.33
CA MET A 417 -43.82 18.38 10.55
C MET A 417 -43.03 17.09 10.32
N ASN A 418 -43.19 16.42 9.18
CA ASN A 418 -42.41 15.22 8.85
C ASN A 418 -40.93 15.54 8.60
N LEU A 419 -40.63 16.66 7.94
CA LEU A 419 -39.24 17.14 7.79
C LEU A 419 -38.60 17.41 9.17
N LEU A 420 -39.30 18.14 10.05
CA LEU A 420 -38.82 18.39 11.42
C LEU A 420 -38.67 17.10 12.23
N ALA A 421 -39.55 16.12 12.02
CA ALA A 421 -39.42 14.81 12.65
C ALA A 421 -38.19 14.03 12.15
N ALA A 422 -37.87 14.12 10.86
CA ALA A 422 -36.67 13.52 10.29
C ALA A 422 -35.38 14.20 10.79
N ILE A 423 -35.37 15.53 10.91
CA ILE A 423 -34.26 16.30 11.50
C ILE A 423 -34.08 15.91 12.98
N PHE A 424 -35.18 15.88 13.75
CA PHE A 424 -35.14 15.45 15.15
C PHE A 424 -34.58 14.03 15.30
N LEU A 425 -35.01 13.09 14.44
CA LEU A 425 -34.49 11.73 14.45
C LEU A 425 -32.99 11.70 14.14
N LEU A 426 -32.53 12.49 13.16
CA LEU A 426 -31.10 12.63 12.84
C LEU A 426 -30.30 13.17 14.02
N ASP A 427 -30.74 14.27 14.62
CA ASP A 427 -30.07 14.90 15.77
C ASP A 427 -29.95 13.93 16.96
N ILE A 428 -31.03 13.23 17.31
CA ILE A 428 -31.03 12.27 18.42
C ILE A 428 -30.16 11.05 18.12
N THR A 429 -30.25 10.49 16.90
CA THR A 429 -29.38 9.37 16.52
C THR A 429 -27.91 9.75 16.50
N PHE A 430 -27.57 10.98 16.12
CA PHE A 430 -26.21 11.51 16.15
C PHE A 430 -25.69 11.65 17.59
N LEU A 431 -26.47 12.26 18.49
CA LEU A 431 -26.11 12.43 19.91
C LEU A 431 -25.92 11.09 20.64
N ILE A 432 -26.73 10.10 20.31
CA ILE A 432 -26.65 8.76 20.90
C ILE A 432 -25.49 7.95 20.27
N SER A 433 -25.10 8.23 19.03
CA SER A 433 -24.06 7.47 18.31
C SER A 433 -22.72 7.45 19.05
N GLU A 434 -22.33 8.54 19.70
CA GLU A 434 -21.10 8.60 20.50
C GLU A 434 -21.16 7.65 21.70
N HIS A 435 -22.30 7.61 22.40
CA HIS A 435 -22.53 6.71 23.52
C HIS A 435 -22.60 5.24 23.09
N LEU A 436 -23.17 4.96 21.91
CA LEU A 436 -23.23 3.61 21.35
C LEU A 436 -21.85 3.11 20.92
N ALA A 437 -20.98 4.00 20.42
CA ALA A 437 -19.61 3.67 20.06
C ALA A 437 -18.73 3.38 21.29
N ALA A 438 -19.03 3.98 22.44
CA ALA A 438 -18.40 3.65 23.71
C ALA A 438 -18.85 2.30 24.30
N SER A 439 -19.93 1.70 23.78
CA SER A 439 -20.40 0.39 24.20
C SER A 439 -19.50 -0.72 23.65
N SER A 440 -19.18 -1.72 24.47
CA SER A 440 -18.35 -2.87 24.08
C SER A 440 -19.04 -3.84 23.11
N SER A 441 -20.32 -3.65 22.81
CA SER A 441 -21.09 -4.53 21.92
C SER A 441 -21.06 -4.05 20.48
N GLU A 442 -20.38 -4.80 19.61
CA GLU A 442 -20.30 -4.51 18.18
C GLU A 442 -21.68 -4.48 17.51
N ALA A 443 -22.60 -5.34 17.94
CA ALA A 443 -23.97 -5.37 17.41
C ALA A 443 -24.75 -4.07 17.69
N VAL A 444 -24.53 -3.47 18.87
CA VAL A 444 -25.16 -2.20 19.27
C VAL A 444 -24.63 -1.05 18.42
N CYS A 445 -23.32 -1.03 18.17
CA CYS A 445 -22.72 -0.02 17.29
C CYS A 445 -23.22 -0.16 15.85
N ARG A 446 -23.30 -1.38 15.32
CA ARG A 446 -23.87 -1.64 13.98
C ARG A 446 -25.30 -1.14 13.85
N ALA A 447 -26.15 -1.43 14.85
CA ALA A 447 -27.52 -0.94 14.88
C ALA A 447 -27.55 0.60 14.94
N GLY A 448 -26.69 1.23 15.76
CA GLY A 448 -26.55 2.68 15.83
C GLY A 448 -26.21 3.32 14.47
N GLY A 449 -25.22 2.78 13.77
CA GLY A 449 -24.84 3.24 12.44
C GLY A 449 -25.94 3.05 11.39
N LEU A 450 -26.70 1.96 11.48
CA LEU A 450 -27.87 1.70 10.65
C LEU A 450 -28.95 2.78 10.85
N PHE A 451 -29.29 3.09 12.11
CA PHE A 451 -30.26 4.12 12.45
C PHE A 451 -29.79 5.50 12.02
N LEU A 452 -28.53 5.85 12.24
CA LEU A 452 -27.98 7.15 11.82
C LEU A 452 -28.05 7.31 10.29
N HIS A 453 -27.70 6.27 9.53
CA HIS A 453 -27.80 6.29 8.07
C HIS A 453 -29.26 6.40 7.59
N PHE A 454 -30.18 5.68 8.22
CA PHE A 454 -31.62 5.80 7.93
C PHE A 454 -32.15 7.22 8.18
N SER A 455 -31.81 7.82 9.32
CA SER A 455 -32.21 9.18 9.67
C SER A 455 -31.67 10.21 8.66
N LEU A 456 -30.42 10.05 8.24
CA LEU A 456 -29.78 10.93 7.25
C LEU A 456 -30.52 10.89 5.91
N LEU A 457 -30.74 9.69 5.36
CA LEU A 457 -31.45 9.53 4.09
C LEU A 457 -32.90 10.00 4.18
N SER A 458 -33.55 9.78 5.32
CA SER A 458 -34.92 10.27 5.57
C SER A 458 -34.97 11.80 5.58
N CYS A 459 -34.02 12.45 6.26
CA CYS A 459 -33.90 13.91 6.27
C CYS A 459 -33.72 14.45 4.84
N LEU A 460 -32.82 13.87 4.04
CA LEU A 460 -32.60 14.27 2.65
C LEU A 460 -33.86 14.06 1.78
N THR A 461 -34.55 12.94 1.94
CA THR A 461 -35.78 12.65 1.17
C THR A 461 -36.89 13.64 1.52
N TRP A 462 -37.09 13.93 2.80
CA TRP A 462 -38.07 14.92 3.25
C TRP A 462 -37.70 16.34 2.83
N MET A 463 -36.42 16.67 2.78
CA MET A 463 -35.94 17.96 2.24
C MET A 463 -36.30 18.09 0.75
N GLY A 464 -36.17 17.00 -0.02
CA GLY A 464 -36.62 16.93 -1.41
C GLY A 464 -38.13 17.10 -1.56
N ILE A 465 -38.90 16.37 -0.76
CA ILE A 465 -40.37 16.42 -0.77
C ILE A 465 -40.88 17.82 -0.42
N GLU A 466 -40.30 18.45 0.60
CA GLU A 466 -40.66 19.81 0.98
C GLU A 466 -40.28 20.82 -0.11
N GLY A 467 -39.14 20.62 -0.80
CA GLY A 467 -38.78 21.42 -1.98
C GLY A 467 -39.79 21.35 -3.11
N TYR A 468 -40.31 20.16 -3.39
CA TYR A 468 -41.40 19.98 -4.34
C TYR A 468 -42.72 20.61 -3.87
N ASN A 469 -43.05 20.45 -2.58
CA ASN A 469 -44.25 21.05 -1.98
C ASN A 469 -44.23 22.58 -2.07
N LEU A 470 -43.11 23.22 -1.74
CA LEU A 470 -42.91 24.66 -1.86
C LEU A 470 -42.99 25.13 -3.32
N TYR A 471 -42.38 24.40 -4.26
CA TYR A 471 -42.48 24.68 -5.69
C TYR A 471 -43.94 24.76 -6.15
N ARG A 472 -44.74 23.76 -5.76
CA ARG A 472 -46.17 23.72 -6.09
C ARG A 472 -46.93 24.89 -5.48
N LEU A 473 -46.67 25.23 -4.21
CA LEU A 473 -47.35 26.35 -3.54
C LEU A 473 -47.05 27.72 -4.18
N VAL A 474 -45.86 27.90 -4.75
CA VAL A 474 -45.44 29.19 -5.33
C VAL A 474 -45.83 29.31 -6.81
N ILE A 475 -45.70 28.24 -7.60
CA ILE A 475 -45.84 28.29 -9.06
C ILE A 475 -47.16 27.68 -9.55
N GLU A 476 -47.58 26.55 -8.99
CA GLU A 476 -48.85 25.92 -9.36
C GLU A 476 -49.99 26.52 -8.54
N VAL A 477 -50.61 27.59 -9.06
CA VAL A 477 -51.78 28.22 -8.44
C VAL A 477 -52.96 27.22 -8.44
N PHE A 478 -53.11 26.53 -7.31
CA PHE A 478 -54.26 25.73 -6.84
C PHE A 478 -55.23 25.22 -7.92
N ASN A 479 -55.01 24.01 -8.45
CA ASN A 479 -56.12 23.08 -8.73
C ASN A 479 -55.68 21.62 -8.99
N ALA A 480 -55.20 20.91 -7.96
CA ALA A 480 -55.01 19.46 -8.05
C ALA A 480 -55.12 18.80 -6.67
N TYR A 481 -56.35 18.71 -6.14
CA TYR A 481 -56.64 17.85 -4.99
C TYR A 481 -56.49 16.39 -5.43
N HIS A 482 -55.33 15.80 -5.14
CA HIS A 482 -55.11 14.38 -5.34
C HIS A 482 -55.45 13.66 -4.04
N ASP A 483 -56.39 12.72 -4.12
CA ASP A 483 -56.70 11.84 -3.00
C ASP A 483 -55.44 11.12 -2.50
N HIS A 484 -55.28 11.08 -1.18
CA HIS A 484 -54.17 10.43 -0.47
C HIS A 484 -52.76 10.94 -0.83
N PHE A 485 -52.62 12.19 -1.30
CA PHE A 485 -51.33 12.79 -1.65
C PHE A 485 -50.30 12.75 -0.51
N LEU A 486 -50.72 13.07 0.73
CA LEU A 486 -49.84 13.02 1.91
C LEU A 486 -49.34 11.59 2.20
N LEU A 487 -50.20 10.58 2.05
CA LEU A 487 -49.84 9.20 2.30
C LEU A 487 -48.80 8.69 1.29
N LYS A 488 -48.96 9.06 0.01
CA LYS A 488 -47.96 8.77 -1.04
C LYS A 488 -46.61 9.41 -0.72
N LEU A 489 -46.61 10.67 -0.27
CA LEU A 489 -45.38 11.36 0.14
C LEU A 489 -44.75 10.73 1.37
N CYS A 490 -45.52 10.32 2.38
CA CYS A 490 -44.98 9.60 3.53
C CYS A 490 -44.37 8.24 3.15
N LEU A 491 -45.01 7.51 2.22
CA LEU A 491 -44.50 6.23 1.74
C LEU A 491 -43.17 6.41 0.99
N VAL A 492 -43.02 7.46 0.20
CA VAL A 492 -41.74 7.80 -0.44
C VAL A 492 -40.72 8.30 0.59
N GLY A 493 -41.12 9.25 1.45
CA GLY A 493 -40.27 9.94 2.41
C GLY A 493 -39.61 9.05 3.45
N TRP A 494 -40.35 8.05 3.95
CA TRP A 494 -39.84 7.08 4.93
C TRP A 494 -39.48 5.73 4.31
N GLY A 495 -40.21 5.30 3.27
CA GLY A 495 -40.04 3.99 2.67
C GLY A 495 -38.80 3.89 1.78
N LEU A 496 -38.47 4.92 1.00
CA LEU A 496 -37.25 4.91 0.17
C LEU A 496 -35.96 4.83 1.01
N PRO A 497 -35.76 5.66 2.06
CA PRO A 497 -34.64 5.50 2.98
C PRO A 497 -34.57 4.11 3.63
N LEU A 498 -35.71 3.59 4.09
CA LEU A 498 -35.79 2.29 4.73
C LEU A 498 -35.36 1.17 3.76
N PHE A 499 -35.85 1.21 2.52
CA PHE A 499 -35.49 0.25 1.49
C PHE A 499 -33.98 0.26 1.20
N CYS A 500 -33.38 1.45 1.03
CA CYS A 500 -31.94 1.58 0.78
C CYS A 500 -31.09 0.97 1.91
N VAL A 501 -31.40 1.32 3.16
CA VAL A 501 -30.66 0.85 4.34
C VAL A 501 -30.83 -0.65 4.55
N MET A 502 -32.05 -1.18 4.36
CA MET A 502 -32.31 -2.61 4.45
C MET A 502 -31.61 -3.40 3.35
N ALA A 503 -31.55 -2.88 2.12
CA ALA A 503 -30.81 -3.52 1.02
C ALA A 503 -29.31 -3.60 1.31
N ILE A 504 -28.70 -2.55 1.88
CA ILE A 504 -27.28 -2.55 2.27
C ILE A 504 -27.02 -3.57 3.39
N LEU A 505 -27.91 -3.62 4.39
CA LEU A 505 -27.81 -4.56 5.51
C LEU A 505 -27.90 -6.02 5.03
N LEU A 506 -28.85 -6.31 4.12
CA LEU A 506 -29.04 -7.63 3.53
C LEU A 506 -27.89 -8.05 2.61
N ALA A 507 -27.27 -7.09 1.90
CA ALA A 507 -26.13 -7.39 1.04
C ALA A 507 -24.93 -7.89 1.84
N ARG A 508 -24.50 -7.15 2.86
CA ARG A 508 -23.49 -7.60 3.85
C ARG A 508 -23.71 -6.88 5.18
N TRP A 509 -23.87 -7.66 6.24
CA TRP A 509 -24.02 -7.16 7.61
C TRP A 509 -22.77 -6.44 8.14
N THR A 510 -21.62 -6.64 7.50
CA THR A 510 -20.33 -6.01 7.84
C THR A 510 -20.15 -4.60 7.25
N ASN A 511 -21.12 -4.11 6.46
CA ASN A 511 -21.07 -2.76 5.87
C ASN A 511 -21.23 -1.63 6.90
N TYR A 512 -21.72 -1.95 8.11
CA TYR A 512 -21.84 -1.04 9.24
C TYR A 512 -20.91 -1.51 10.36
N GLY A 513 -20.28 -0.59 11.07
CA GLY A 513 -19.36 -0.93 12.16
C GLY A 513 -18.73 0.29 12.85
N PRO A 514 -17.85 0.06 13.83
CA PRO A 514 -17.09 1.13 14.45
C PRO A 514 -16.06 1.69 13.46
N VAL A 515 -16.10 3.00 13.23
CA VAL A 515 -15.09 3.75 12.49
C VAL A 515 -14.27 4.53 13.50
N SER A 516 -13.02 4.14 13.69
CA SER A 516 -12.08 4.85 14.55
C SER A 516 -11.47 6.03 13.78
N ILE A 517 -11.75 7.25 14.24
CA ILE A 517 -11.04 8.44 13.80
C ILE A 517 -9.88 8.62 14.80
N PRO A 518 -8.61 8.42 14.40
CA PRO A 518 -7.48 8.60 15.31
C PRO A 518 -7.37 10.08 15.69
N ILE A 519 -7.64 10.42 16.96
CA ILE A 519 -7.37 11.75 17.50
C ILE A 519 -6.01 11.69 18.20
N TYR A 520 -5.02 12.38 17.64
CA TYR A 520 -3.73 12.58 18.28
C TYR A 520 -3.85 13.71 19.31
N GLU A 521 -4.22 13.38 20.55
CA GLU A 521 -4.22 14.36 21.64
C GLU A 521 -2.78 14.76 21.99
N SER A 522 -2.38 15.98 21.63
CA SER A 522 -1.15 16.60 22.11
C SER A 522 -1.42 17.16 23.51
N ILE A 523 -1.12 16.37 24.56
CA ILE A 523 -0.56 16.83 25.85
C ILE A 523 -0.34 15.64 26.83
N ASP A 524 -0.94 14.46 26.63
CA ASP A 524 -0.75 13.33 27.57
C ASP A 524 -0.50 11.93 26.97
N GLY A 525 -0.10 11.84 25.69
CA GLY A 525 0.49 10.61 25.13
C GLY A 525 -0.42 9.36 25.15
N ARG A 526 -1.72 9.51 25.40
CA ARG A 526 -2.72 8.45 25.25
C ARG A 526 -3.55 8.73 24.00
N PRO A 527 -3.52 7.86 22.97
CA PRO A 527 -4.38 8.03 21.81
C PRO A 527 -5.84 7.78 22.25
N THR A 528 -6.63 8.83 22.32
CA THR A 528 -8.08 8.75 22.49
C THR A 528 -8.72 8.60 21.11
N ASN A 529 -9.06 7.37 20.73
CA ASN A 529 -9.74 7.12 19.46
C ASN A 529 -11.19 7.59 19.59
N ALA A 530 -11.58 8.68 18.92
CA ALA A 530 -13.00 8.98 18.75
C ALA A 530 -13.57 7.94 17.79
N THR A 531 -14.35 7.02 18.34
CA THR A 531 -15.00 5.96 17.58
C THR A 531 -16.43 6.40 17.32
N ILE A 532 -16.87 6.38 16.06
CA ILE A 532 -18.25 6.64 15.68
C ILE A 532 -18.77 5.39 14.97
N CYS A 533 -20.03 5.04 15.20
CA CYS A 533 -20.67 3.94 14.52
C CYS A 533 -21.17 4.37 13.14
N TRP A 534 -20.50 3.94 12.07
CA TRP A 534 -20.80 4.39 10.71
C TRP A 534 -20.56 3.30 9.65
N ILE A 535 -20.76 3.68 8.38
CA ILE A 535 -20.53 2.81 7.22
C ILE A 535 -19.02 2.60 7.04
N THR A 536 -18.61 1.34 6.95
CA THR A 536 -17.19 0.94 6.81
C THR A 536 -16.73 0.89 5.36
N SER A 537 -17.64 0.56 4.42
CA SER A 537 -17.30 0.41 3.00
C SER A 537 -17.30 1.76 2.26
N PRO A 538 -16.17 2.17 1.66
CA PRO A 538 -16.09 3.44 0.91
C PRO A 538 -16.98 3.45 -0.33
N LEU A 539 -17.20 2.30 -0.97
CA LEU A 539 -18.08 2.16 -2.13
C LEU A 539 -19.55 2.47 -1.78
N VAL A 540 -20.02 1.94 -0.64
CA VAL A 540 -21.38 2.19 -0.14
C VAL A 540 -21.54 3.66 0.26
N HIS A 541 -20.54 4.21 0.95
CA HIS A 541 -20.54 5.62 1.32
C HIS A 541 -20.64 6.54 0.09
N ASN A 542 -19.78 6.34 -0.92
CA ASN A 542 -19.77 7.18 -2.11
C ASN A 542 -21.03 6.99 -2.97
N THR A 543 -21.48 5.76 -3.16
CA THR A 543 -22.62 5.49 -4.05
C THR A 543 -23.93 5.95 -3.42
N VAL A 544 -24.17 5.56 -2.15
CA VAL A 544 -25.46 5.77 -1.51
C VAL A 544 -25.55 7.13 -0.85
N ASN A 545 -24.57 7.53 -0.02
CA ASN A 545 -24.67 8.84 0.63
C ASN A 545 -24.40 9.97 -0.35
N LEU A 546 -23.23 9.97 -1.01
CA LEU A 546 -22.85 11.09 -1.88
C LEU A 546 -23.71 11.13 -3.15
N GLY A 547 -24.02 9.97 -3.75
CA GLY A 547 -24.91 9.88 -4.90
C GLY A 547 -26.35 10.32 -4.59
N PHE A 548 -26.96 9.82 -3.52
CA PHE A 548 -28.32 10.22 -3.13
C PHE A 548 -28.39 11.70 -2.74
N PHE A 549 -27.40 12.17 -1.98
CA PHE A 549 -27.26 13.58 -1.64
C PHE A 549 -27.17 14.46 -2.89
N SER A 550 -26.32 14.11 -3.86
CA SER A 550 -26.14 14.87 -5.12
C SER A 550 -27.46 14.96 -5.90
N LEU A 551 -28.20 13.86 -5.98
CA LEU A 551 -29.51 13.82 -6.65
C LEU A 551 -30.52 14.78 -5.99
N VAL A 552 -30.66 14.71 -4.66
CA VAL A 552 -31.58 15.58 -3.90
C VAL A 552 -31.16 17.05 -4.02
N PHE A 553 -29.86 17.33 -3.90
CA PHE A 553 -29.32 18.67 -4.02
C PHE A 553 -29.58 19.29 -5.39
N LEU A 554 -29.33 18.54 -6.47
CA LEU A 554 -29.60 18.99 -7.83
C LEU A 554 -31.10 19.26 -8.03
N PHE A 555 -31.95 18.35 -7.57
CA PHE A 555 -33.41 18.51 -7.62
C PHE A 555 -33.87 19.78 -6.89
N ASN A 556 -33.45 19.97 -5.64
CA ASN A 556 -33.81 21.14 -4.82
C ASN A 556 -33.27 22.45 -5.39
N SER A 557 -32.07 22.44 -5.96
CA SER A 557 -31.48 23.62 -6.61
C SER A 557 -32.29 24.06 -7.82
N VAL A 558 -32.76 23.11 -8.65
CA VAL A 558 -33.65 23.41 -9.78
C VAL A 558 -34.99 23.97 -9.30
N MET A 559 -35.59 23.36 -8.27
CA MET A 559 -36.85 23.84 -7.69
C MET A 559 -36.70 25.26 -7.10
N LEU A 560 -35.64 25.53 -6.34
CA LEU A 560 -35.38 26.86 -5.80
C LEU A 560 -35.15 27.88 -6.91
N GLY A 561 -34.37 27.53 -7.95
CA GLY A 561 -34.15 28.40 -9.10
C GLY A 561 -35.45 28.80 -9.80
N ALA A 562 -36.38 27.86 -9.94
CA ALA A 562 -37.71 28.13 -10.48
C ALA A 562 -38.52 29.06 -9.56
N MET A 563 -38.57 28.79 -8.26
CA MET A 563 -39.28 29.62 -7.27
C MET A 563 -38.70 31.04 -7.21
N VAL A 564 -37.37 31.20 -7.19
CA VAL A 564 -36.68 32.49 -7.20
C VAL A 564 -37.07 33.28 -8.45
N ARG A 565 -37.08 32.65 -9.63
CA ARG A 565 -37.49 33.29 -10.89
C ARG A 565 -38.92 33.82 -10.80
N GLU A 566 -39.84 33.02 -10.25
CA GLU A 566 -41.23 33.43 -10.11
C GLU A 566 -41.41 34.56 -9.07
N ILE A 567 -40.76 34.45 -7.91
CA ILE A 567 -40.80 35.48 -6.86
C ILE A 567 -40.22 36.80 -7.38
N LEU A 568 -39.12 36.77 -8.12
CA LEU A 568 -38.55 37.96 -8.76
C LEU A 568 -39.47 38.55 -9.83
N ARG A 569 -40.16 37.71 -10.62
CA ARG A 569 -41.15 38.14 -11.61
C ARG A 569 -42.32 38.90 -10.97
N GLN A 570 -42.78 38.46 -9.80
CA GLN A 570 -43.86 39.09 -9.06
C GLN A 570 -43.43 40.36 -8.30
N ASN A 571 -42.13 40.58 -8.10
CA ASN A 571 -41.59 41.69 -7.29
C ASN A 571 -41.54 43.04 -8.04
N LYS A 572 -42.71 43.58 -8.41
CA LYS A 572 -42.84 44.93 -9.00
C LYS A 572 -42.98 46.07 -7.96
N LYS A 573 -43.05 45.79 -6.65
CA LYS A 573 -43.48 46.77 -5.61
C LYS A 573 -42.56 46.98 -4.38
N GLY A 574 -41.26 46.72 -4.48
CA GLY A 574 -40.27 47.42 -3.64
C GLY A 574 -39.98 46.93 -2.22
N HIS A 575 -40.52 45.80 -1.74
CA HIS A 575 -40.14 45.24 -0.42
C HIS A 575 -38.92 44.30 -0.49
N LYS A 576 -37.73 44.85 -0.79
CA LYS A 576 -36.51 44.06 -1.02
C LYS A 576 -36.12 43.15 0.15
N LEU A 577 -36.18 43.64 1.40
CA LEU A 577 -35.69 42.90 2.57
C LEU A 577 -36.55 41.68 2.94
N LYS A 578 -37.89 41.78 2.82
CA LYS A 578 -38.80 40.66 3.13
C LYS A 578 -38.59 39.49 2.17
N HIS A 579 -38.42 39.79 0.88
CA HIS A 579 -38.15 38.77 -0.15
C HIS A 579 -36.77 38.14 0.04
N VAL A 580 -35.73 38.91 0.36
CA VAL A 580 -34.40 38.35 0.65
C VAL A 580 -34.45 37.42 1.85
N LEU A 581 -35.15 37.78 2.94
CA LEU A 581 -35.25 36.93 4.12
C LEU A 581 -36.06 35.65 3.85
N ALA A 582 -37.13 35.74 3.05
CA ALA A 582 -37.88 34.57 2.61
C ALA A 582 -37.02 33.64 1.75
N LEU A 583 -36.31 34.17 0.75
CA LEU A 583 -35.42 33.40 -0.12
C LEU A 583 -34.26 32.76 0.65
N PHE A 584 -33.70 33.46 1.63
CA PHE A 584 -32.64 32.94 2.49
C PHE A 584 -33.15 31.78 3.37
N GLY A 585 -34.33 31.92 3.97
CA GLY A 585 -34.96 30.83 4.72
C GLY A 585 -35.31 29.62 3.85
N LEU A 586 -35.82 29.83 2.64
CA LEU A 586 -36.05 28.76 1.65
C LEU A 586 -34.73 28.05 1.30
N SER A 587 -33.64 28.79 1.09
CA SER A 587 -32.32 28.22 0.77
C SER A 587 -31.80 27.29 1.87
N ILE A 588 -31.94 27.69 3.14
CA ILE A 588 -31.58 26.87 4.31
C ILE A 588 -32.49 25.64 4.40
N LEU A 589 -33.80 25.83 4.26
CA LEU A 589 -34.80 24.77 4.33
C LEU A 589 -34.66 23.73 3.21
N LEU A 590 -34.01 24.06 2.10
CA LEU A 590 -33.78 23.15 0.98
C LEU A 590 -32.39 22.49 0.97
N GLY A 591 -31.54 22.80 1.95
CA GLY A 591 -30.24 22.14 2.11
C GLY A 591 -29.12 22.70 1.22
N ILE A 592 -29.21 23.93 0.73
CA ILE A 592 -28.10 24.58 0.00
C ILE A 592 -26.78 24.68 0.80
N PRO A 593 -26.77 24.82 2.14
CA PRO A 593 -25.52 24.77 2.91
C PRO A 593 -24.68 23.52 2.63
N TRP A 594 -25.31 22.41 2.23
CA TRP A 594 -24.60 21.19 1.87
C TRP A 594 -23.80 21.29 0.56
N ALA A 595 -24.14 22.22 -0.33
CA ALA A 595 -23.35 22.53 -1.53
C ALA A 595 -21.93 22.98 -1.17
N LEU A 596 -21.77 23.63 -0.01
CA LEU A 596 -20.48 24.13 0.46
C LEU A 596 -19.48 22.99 0.63
N ILE A 597 -19.90 21.80 1.06
CA ILE A 597 -19.03 20.62 1.12
C ILE A 597 -18.61 20.17 -0.28
N PHE A 598 -19.55 20.07 -1.21
CA PHE A 598 -19.27 19.58 -2.55
C PHE A 598 -18.25 20.47 -3.29
N PHE A 599 -18.43 21.79 -3.20
CA PHE A 599 -17.47 22.75 -3.77
C PHE A 599 -16.15 22.80 -3.02
N SER A 600 -16.17 22.59 -1.70
CA SER A 600 -15.00 22.51 -0.84
C SER A 600 -14.07 21.36 -1.22
N PHE A 601 -14.62 20.16 -1.49
CA PHE A 601 -13.85 19.00 -1.93
C PHE A 601 -13.17 19.21 -3.29
N THR A 602 -13.75 20.03 -4.17
CA THR A 602 -13.21 20.26 -5.52
C THR A 602 -12.06 21.29 -5.53
N SER A 603 -12.13 22.32 -4.69
CA SER A 603 -11.18 23.45 -4.74
C SER A 603 -9.99 23.35 -3.78
N GLY A 604 -10.01 22.45 -2.79
CA GLY A 604 -8.88 22.15 -1.88
C GLY A 604 -8.49 23.26 -0.88
N VAL A 605 -8.59 24.55 -1.25
CA VAL A 605 -8.07 25.69 -0.49
C VAL A 605 -9.02 26.18 0.61
N PHE A 606 -10.34 26.04 0.42
CA PHE A 606 -11.36 26.51 1.37
C PHE A 606 -11.93 25.41 2.27
N CYS A 607 -11.22 24.29 2.42
CA CYS A 607 -11.77 23.08 3.03
C CYS A 607 -12.19 23.28 4.49
N LEU A 608 -11.30 23.83 5.31
CA LEU A 608 -11.54 23.98 6.74
C LEU A 608 -12.69 24.94 7.05
N VAL A 609 -12.70 26.14 6.45
CA VAL A 609 -13.75 27.15 6.70
C VAL A 609 -15.12 26.63 6.23
N SER A 610 -15.16 25.97 5.07
CA SER A 610 -16.39 25.40 4.54
C SER A 610 -16.93 24.28 5.42
N LEU A 611 -16.05 23.44 5.98
CA LEU A 611 -16.40 22.40 6.96
C LEU A 611 -16.98 23.00 8.25
N TYR A 612 -16.37 24.06 8.80
CA TYR A 612 -16.91 24.74 9.99
C TYR A 612 -18.28 25.34 9.74
N ILE A 613 -18.44 26.10 8.66
CA ILE A 613 -19.73 26.73 8.30
C ILE A 613 -20.79 25.65 8.07
N PHE A 614 -20.45 24.60 7.33
CA PHE A 614 -21.34 23.48 7.09
C PHE A 614 -21.78 22.83 8.41
N THR A 615 -20.83 22.53 9.29
CA THR A 615 -21.09 21.87 10.58
C THR A 615 -22.01 22.72 11.46
N ILE A 616 -21.77 24.03 11.53
CA ILE A 616 -22.63 24.96 12.28
C ILE A 616 -24.05 24.99 11.69
N ILE A 617 -24.18 25.12 10.37
CA ILE A 617 -25.50 25.22 9.73
C ILE A 617 -26.29 23.91 9.86
N ASN A 618 -25.63 22.77 9.66
CA ASN A 618 -26.26 21.46 9.73
C ASN A 618 -26.68 21.12 11.17
N SER A 619 -25.79 21.30 12.15
CA SER A 619 -26.12 21.04 13.55
C SER A 619 -27.20 21.98 14.11
N LEU A 620 -27.35 23.20 13.56
CA LEU A 620 -28.41 24.14 13.95
C LEU A 620 -29.60 24.15 12.97
N GLN A 621 -29.71 23.19 12.05
CA GLN A 621 -30.67 23.25 10.95
C GLN A 621 -32.12 23.34 11.45
N GLY A 622 -32.51 22.52 12.43
CA GLY A 622 -33.86 22.57 13.02
C GLY A 622 -34.16 23.89 13.72
N PHE A 623 -33.17 24.49 14.38
CA PHE A 623 -33.30 25.79 15.01
C PHE A 623 -33.45 26.93 14.00
N LEU A 624 -32.69 26.90 12.90
CA LEU A 624 -32.81 27.89 11.82
C LEU A 624 -34.19 27.84 11.16
N ILE A 625 -34.74 26.63 10.96
CA ILE A 625 -36.11 26.43 10.44
C ILE A 625 -37.14 27.00 11.43
N PHE A 626 -36.99 26.75 12.72
CA PHE A 626 -37.86 27.32 13.75
C PHE A 626 -37.87 28.85 13.71
N LEU A 627 -36.68 29.48 13.69
CA LEU A 627 -36.55 30.93 13.60
C LEU A 627 -37.21 31.46 12.32
N TRP A 628 -36.97 30.82 11.18
CA TRP A 628 -37.59 31.22 9.93
C TRP A 628 -39.12 31.15 10.01
N TYR A 629 -39.68 30.04 10.47
CA TYR A 629 -41.12 29.88 10.60
C TYR A 629 -41.73 30.91 11.58
N TRP A 630 -41.06 31.14 12.71
CA TRP A 630 -41.46 32.15 13.68
C TRP A 630 -41.47 33.56 13.07
N THR A 631 -40.42 33.93 12.31
CA THR A 631 -40.36 35.23 11.62
C THR A 631 -41.47 35.38 10.58
N MET A 632 -41.79 34.32 9.83
CA MET A 632 -42.90 34.33 8.86
C MET A 632 -44.25 34.52 9.56
N VAL A 633 -44.48 33.85 10.68
CA VAL A 633 -45.70 34.02 11.50
C VAL A 633 -45.81 35.43 12.07
N LEU A 634 -44.72 35.99 12.59
CA LEU A 634 -44.69 37.37 13.09
C LEU A 634 -44.95 38.40 11.98
N GLN A 635 -44.40 38.18 10.78
CA GLN A 635 -44.65 39.05 9.64
C GLN A 635 -46.12 39.01 9.19
N ALA A 636 -46.76 37.83 9.22
CA ALA A 636 -48.18 37.69 8.93
C ALA A 636 -49.06 38.42 9.98
N SER A 637 -48.69 38.32 11.26
CA SER A 637 -49.40 39.04 12.34
C SER A 637 -49.26 40.56 12.23
N LYS A 638 -48.07 41.05 11.90
CA LYS A 638 -47.82 42.50 11.74
C LYS A 638 -48.53 43.08 10.52
N ALA A 639 -48.73 42.28 9.47
CA ALA A 639 -49.50 42.68 8.30
C ALA A 639 -51.00 42.83 8.64
N SER A 640 -51.59 41.90 9.42
CA SER A 640 -52.98 42.01 9.86
C SER A 640 -53.25 43.22 10.76
N ASP A 641 -52.32 43.57 11.66
CA ASP A 641 -52.47 44.75 12.53
C ASP A 641 -52.37 46.08 11.76
N SER A 642 -51.53 46.15 10.72
CA SER A 642 -51.45 47.34 9.86
C SER A 642 -52.70 47.56 9.01
N GLN A 643 -53.41 46.47 8.69
CA GLN A 643 -54.63 46.50 7.88
C GLN A 643 -55.86 46.83 8.75
N SER A 644 -55.96 46.30 9.98
CA SER A 644 -57.03 46.66 10.92
C SER A 644 -56.98 48.14 11.36
N SER A 645 -55.78 48.71 11.52
CA SER A 645 -55.61 50.14 11.81
C SER A 645 -56.03 51.05 10.65
N SER A 646 -56.03 50.56 9.41
CA SER A 646 -56.42 51.33 8.22
C SER A 646 -57.93 51.27 7.96
N ASP A 647 -58.57 50.13 8.27
CA ASP A 647 -60.01 49.97 8.12
C ASP A 647 -60.80 50.64 9.25
N SER A 648 -60.24 50.73 10.46
CA SER A 648 -60.88 51.46 11.57
C SER A 648 -60.90 52.99 11.37
N ALA A 649 -60.08 53.54 10.46
CA ALA A 649 -60.09 54.96 10.09
C ALA A 649 -61.11 55.29 8.99
N LYS A 650 -61.81 54.29 8.41
CA LYS A 650 -62.70 54.45 7.26
C LYS A 650 -64.19 54.27 7.57
N LEU A 651 -64.54 54.02 8.82
CA LEU A 651 -65.93 53.93 9.30
C LEU A 651 -66.29 55.15 10.19
N GLN A 652 -66.43 56.32 9.56
CA GLN A 652 -67.37 57.33 10.04
C GLN A 652 -68.51 57.44 9.02
N PRO A 653 -69.78 57.20 9.40
CA PRO A 653 -70.89 57.45 8.52
C PRO A 653 -71.14 58.95 8.47
N SER A 654 -71.14 59.51 7.26
CA SER A 654 -71.82 60.76 6.96
C SER A 654 -73.32 60.58 7.20
N SER A 655 -73.87 61.17 8.25
CA SER A 655 -75.29 61.50 8.34
C SER A 655 -75.42 63.00 8.54
N SER A 656 -76.03 63.62 7.55
CA SER A 656 -76.66 64.95 7.48
C SER A 656 -77.32 65.45 8.76
#